data_AF-A0A5E4LBQ6-F1
#
_entry.id   AF-A0A5E4LBQ6-F1
#
_cell.length_a   1.000
_cell.length_b   1.000
_cell.length_c   1.000
_cell.angle_alpha   90.00
_cell.angle_beta   90.00
_cell.angle_gamma   90.00
#
_symmetry.space_group_name_H-M   'P 1'
#
loop_
_entity.id
_entity.type
_entity.pdbx_description
1 polymer ?
#
loop_
_entity_poly.entity_id
_entity_poly.type
_entity_poly.pdbx_seq_one_letter_code
_entity_poly.pdbx_strand_id
1 'polypeptide(L)'
;MNKLMAILALGLILVSCGSTTNQSQIQNATGAAQGHGSQSNKEQVAFFDSPASLIAHAGSLQVGSGGDLSSIAISGNYAFVGKSAGLFIIDISNPSSPVQAKKFTLSDATLSVTSVLASGSTLYVGTDNNPAGGEFFILDISSPLDPTIKGSLEFGTAVSNNRGIFVAGNTAYATTVNDNGPLNEFHVIDISDPAAPVETGGISTTYNLNGVNSAGKYAYVARTMGFNTRQVMDIVDVSNAAAPQIVSSIGVGKSIQGGEIAVQGNYAYLSVYDSASIYDFAIIDVSNPTTPVLAKYFSLGSRSLAVNVSGKYAYITRGHDYALGATSQDFYVIDISNPPNAAILASLGLGAHSNDLAISGNYAYVTCWGNSNGNFQVIDISGLTNQDVTPPTVGVTEPAANATLSGNIKLSAAASDNIRVATVQFQADGANIGGQITAPDIVSPFTIVWDTATTADGLHNLQAIATDTSGNASTSAAVQVTVNNAGGDKIPPAISIALPAAGSSASNAIMLSANATDNMAVASVQFKINGNDFGPPVSAPPYILVWDTAASADGTYAVSAVATDTSGNSATAQAISVTTDNRQHWYTAFTPIREFYVSPNGAGNGSSQSSPMSLASAVSSANPGDEYWLLAGTYPVGRLILARAGTASNPIVYRAMPGQHAIINGTFYITGAYNWVWGFDITDPGGTSGYDGIAAYSKGTHAINNTIHDLLSGGNGIGGWMNGEGQVFYGNIIFSGTTTPLSQRGHNIYTQNKFSDYGYKYYVSNISIDPPQKACNLVRNQSGIVTSANDCFTFHAYTEGGYIQGFHLEKNIFTDGRVLLGGYNVPTDHEVMKNNYFYKTGPQLGYARPTQAEVKNNYIGRGSISADWLWGEGEIQFTQYAPNIFTGNEVYPGTGKAITIRTSAYTVNGRQEGVTQIRKTDIVGNNIYSAPFSAALNANNSNLTYSSLAAWQAATTAAGNPFDTQSQVVPFPPANKTIVIPNEYESGRGNIAIYNWSKAGNANVSLSSAVANGATYNIYNAKDTWGSPVASGTYNGGTVSVPTGGAEFLALVVTSSGAAQNPQSPTTSPANDMNTATDTDIDGVPDNIDKCPSTPAILKTTVNAYGCAMPITTKFDIKPDFNTMDLNSANNTFSIGISGTGKITFSNIKLAYAPNRTETRLDLDSAINITRGSVTVNTANAPALNAPATITLYNISMQNPKIKADGNTCTACTIQSYGSGTIIFTVPNFNLPKMQMPA
;
A
#
# COMPACT_ATOMS: atom_id res chain seq x y z
N MET A 1 -54.49 -45.46 -7.76
CA MET A 1 -54.65 -44.67 -6.53
C MET A 1 -54.05 -45.46 -5.38
N ASN A 2 -53.09 -45.03 -4.57
CA ASN A 2 -52.30 -43.80 -4.42
C ASN A 2 -50.97 -44.29 -3.80
N LYS A 3 -49.81 -44.02 -4.42
CA LYS A 3 -48.79 -43.01 -4.02
C LYS A 3 -48.38 -43.13 -2.54
N LEU A 4 -47.11 -43.17 -2.13
CA LEU A 4 -45.78 -43.08 -2.74
C LEU A 4 -44.79 -43.27 -1.56
N MET A 5 -43.51 -43.54 -1.88
CA MET A 5 -42.30 -43.52 -1.02
C MET A 5 -41.82 -44.87 -0.45
N ALA A 6 -40.84 -45.43 -1.17
CA ALA A 6 -39.85 -46.37 -0.65
C ALA A 6 -38.46 -45.72 -0.81
N ILE A 7 -37.73 -45.68 0.31
CA ILE A 7 -36.27 -45.56 0.40
C ILE A 7 -35.72 -46.99 0.56
N LEU A 8 -34.50 -47.21 0.05
CA LEU A 8 -33.64 -48.41 0.08
C LEU A 8 -33.68 -49.30 -1.18
N ALA A 9 -32.68 -49.13 -2.04
CA ALA A 9 -31.67 -50.14 -2.39
C ALA A 9 -30.84 -49.68 -3.60
N LEU A 10 -29.51 -49.62 -3.48
CA LEU A 10 -28.55 -50.10 -4.49
C LEU A 10 -27.11 -49.87 -4.00
N GLY A 11 -26.45 -50.98 -3.70
CA GLY A 11 -25.00 -51.06 -3.51
C GLY A 11 -24.30 -51.55 -4.78
N LEU A 12 -22.99 -51.28 -4.81
CA LEU A 12 -21.89 -51.98 -5.48
C LEU A 12 -22.18 -52.74 -6.79
N ILE A 13 -21.57 -52.27 -7.88
CA ILE A 13 -20.95 -53.15 -8.89
C ILE A 13 -19.54 -52.63 -9.18
N LEU A 14 -18.55 -53.36 -8.68
CA LEU A 14 -17.17 -53.45 -9.17
C LEU A 14 -17.11 -54.67 -10.08
N VAL A 15 -16.63 -54.56 -11.33
CA VAL A 15 -15.71 -55.53 -11.97
C VAL A 15 -14.86 -54.81 -13.04
N SER A 16 -13.57 -55.13 -12.97
CA SER A 16 -12.37 -54.77 -13.74
C SER A 16 -12.31 -55.17 -15.22
N CYS A 17 -11.40 -54.52 -15.97
CA CYS A 17 -10.36 -55.16 -16.81
C CYS A 17 -9.40 -54.05 -17.28
N GLY A 18 -8.06 -54.11 -17.27
CA GLY A 18 -7.08 -55.12 -16.92
C GLY A 18 -5.74 -54.59 -17.44
N SER A 19 -4.69 -54.63 -16.62
CA SER A 19 -3.32 -54.40 -17.07
C SER A 19 -2.74 -55.71 -17.62
N THR A 20 -2.04 -55.64 -18.76
CA THR A 20 -0.98 -56.59 -19.10
C THR A 20 0.27 -55.84 -19.53
N THR A 21 1.26 -55.92 -18.65
CA THR A 21 2.71 -55.83 -18.83
C THR A 21 3.26 -55.86 -20.26
N ASN A 22 4.21 -54.96 -20.54
CA ASN A 22 5.53 -55.40 -20.97
C ASN A 22 6.64 -54.52 -20.35
N GLN A 23 7.63 -55.21 -19.80
CA GLN A 23 8.79 -54.68 -19.08
C GLN A 23 9.76 -53.94 -20.00
N SER A 24 10.49 -52.94 -19.48
CA SER A 24 11.95 -53.08 -19.26
C SER A 24 12.61 -51.84 -18.62
N GLN A 25 13.39 -52.11 -17.56
CA GLN A 25 14.55 -51.35 -17.01
C GLN A 25 14.22 -50.12 -16.16
N ILE A 26 14.19 -50.18 -14.81
CA ILE A 26 15.30 -50.24 -13.84
C ILE A 26 16.50 -49.33 -14.20
N GLN A 27 16.69 -48.22 -13.48
CA GLN A 27 17.76 -48.03 -12.46
C GLN A 27 17.98 -46.56 -12.06
N ASN A 28 18.05 -46.36 -10.73
CA ASN A 28 18.96 -45.49 -9.97
C ASN A 28 19.38 -44.12 -10.52
N ALA A 29 19.17 -43.06 -9.74
CA ALA A 29 20.25 -42.48 -8.93
C ALA A 29 19.78 -41.26 -8.12
N THR A 30 20.01 -41.33 -6.81
CA THR A 30 20.26 -40.21 -5.92
C THR A 30 21.49 -39.42 -6.38
N GLY A 31 21.44 -38.09 -6.40
CA GLY A 31 22.64 -37.26 -6.61
C GLY A 31 22.34 -35.77 -6.77
N ALA A 32 22.85 -34.97 -5.84
CA ALA A 32 22.66 -33.53 -5.71
C ALA A 32 23.41 -32.68 -6.76
N ALA A 33 22.83 -31.54 -7.13
CA ALA A 33 23.49 -30.29 -7.54
C ALA A 33 22.48 -29.14 -7.33
N GLN A 34 22.59 -28.35 -6.25
CA GLN A 34 23.18 -27.00 -6.22
C GLN A 34 22.80 -26.08 -7.39
N GLY A 35 22.20 -24.91 -7.06
CA GLY A 35 22.21 -23.74 -7.94
C GLY A 35 20.98 -22.84 -7.85
N HIS A 36 21.10 -21.79 -7.03
CA HIS A 36 20.41 -20.48 -7.07
C HIS A 36 19.22 -20.23 -8.02
N GLY A 37 18.19 -19.58 -7.46
CA GLY A 37 17.52 -18.46 -8.16
C GLY A 37 16.01 -18.37 -7.95
N SER A 38 15.59 -17.30 -7.28
CA SER A 38 14.35 -16.54 -7.55
C SER A 38 13.01 -17.31 -7.54
N GLN A 39 12.19 -17.12 -6.51
CA GLN A 39 10.76 -17.45 -6.58
C GLN A 39 9.94 -16.21 -6.20
N SER A 40 9.45 -15.56 -7.24
CA SER A 40 8.41 -14.53 -7.24
C SER A 40 7.09 -15.07 -6.69
N ASN A 41 6.36 -14.20 -6.00
CA ASN A 41 4.96 -14.37 -5.59
C ASN A 41 4.10 -14.94 -6.73
N LYS A 42 3.50 -16.12 -6.54
CA LYS A 42 2.43 -16.65 -7.40
C LYS A 42 1.18 -16.85 -6.53
N GLU A 43 0.20 -15.98 -6.71
CA GLU A 43 -1.17 -16.19 -6.25
C GLU A 43 -1.76 -17.39 -7.01
N GLN A 44 -2.09 -18.48 -6.31
CA GLN A 44 -2.85 -19.59 -6.88
C GLN A 44 -4.35 -19.34 -6.66
N VAL A 45 -5.07 -19.19 -7.77
CA VAL A 45 -6.54 -19.09 -7.83
C VAL A 45 -7.14 -20.50 -7.69
N ALA A 46 -7.99 -20.72 -6.68
CA ALA A 46 -8.68 -22.00 -6.47
C ALA A 46 -10.13 -21.96 -7.03
N PHE A 47 -10.50 -22.99 -7.81
CA PHE A 47 -11.84 -23.19 -8.39
C PHE A 47 -12.68 -24.17 -7.55
N PHE A 48 -13.97 -23.86 -7.41
CA PHE A 48 -15.01 -24.64 -6.73
C PHE A 48 -15.63 -25.68 -7.66
N ASP A 49 -16.19 -26.75 -7.08
CA ASP A 49 -17.14 -27.64 -7.76
C ASP A 49 -18.58 -27.08 -7.75
N SER A 50 -19.26 -27.34 -8.86
CA SER A 50 -20.48 -26.77 -9.45
C SER A 50 -21.72 -26.37 -8.58
N PRO A 51 -22.21 -25.11 -8.66
CA PRO A 51 -23.47 -24.81 -9.34
C PRO A 51 -23.27 -24.99 -10.85
N ALA A 52 -24.32 -25.27 -11.63
CA ALA A 52 -24.21 -25.47 -13.09
C ALA A 52 -23.21 -24.46 -13.69
N SER A 53 -22.09 -24.95 -14.21
CA SER A 53 -20.96 -24.08 -14.50
C SER A 53 -21.36 -23.11 -15.60
N LEU A 54 -21.12 -21.81 -15.38
CA LEU A 54 -21.44 -20.76 -16.36
C LEU A 54 -20.76 -21.01 -17.72
N ILE A 55 -19.63 -21.74 -17.68
CA ILE A 55 -18.91 -22.24 -18.84
C ILE A 55 -18.48 -23.70 -18.60
N ALA A 56 -18.38 -24.52 -19.63
CA ALA A 56 -17.97 -25.93 -19.54
C ALA A 56 -17.24 -26.41 -20.80
N HIS A 57 -16.44 -27.48 -20.71
CA HIS A 57 -15.96 -28.15 -21.92
C HIS A 57 -17.14 -28.83 -22.63
N ALA A 58 -17.35 -28.50 -23.90
CA ALA A 58 -18.36 -29.11 -24.75
C ALA A 58 -17.79 -30.27 -25.56
N GLY A 59 -16.60 -30.10 -26.15
CA GLY A 59 -15.97 -31.10 -27.02
C GLY A 59 -14.54 -30.74 -27.41
N SER A 60 -13.83 -31.67 -28.04
CA SER A 60 -12.48 -31.45 -28.57
C SER A 60 -12.21 -32.31 -29.80
N LEU A 61 -11.19 -31.93 -30.57
CA LEU A 61 -10.76 -32.62 -31.78
C LEU A 61 -9.23 -32.48 -31.96
N GLN A 62 -8.60 -33.57 -32.42
CA GLN A 62 -7.24 -33.52 -32.95
C GLN A 62 -7.31 -33.30 -34.47
N VAL A 63 -6.78 -32.16 -34.92
CA VAL A 63 -6.81 -31.72 -36.32
C VAL A 63 -5.46 -31.99 -37.00
N GLY A 64 -5.50 -32.86 -38.00
CA GLY A 64 -4.33 -33.37 -38.73
C GLY A 64 -3.38 -34.21 -37.86
N SER A 65 -2.21 -34.55 -38.42
CA SER A 65 -1.19 -35.36 -37.74
C SER A 65 -0.32 -34.51 -36.79
N GLY A 66 -0.85 -34.11 -35.64
CA GLY A 66 -0.13 -33.34 -34.60
C GLY A 66 0.32 -31.93 -35.01
N GLY A 67 0.70 -31.08 -34.05
CA GLY A 67 1.17 -29.70 -34.30
C GLY A 67 0.11 -28.61 -34.12
N ASP A 68 0.58 -27.36 -34.17
CA ASP A 68 -0.09 -26.19 -33.60
C ASP A 68 -1.08 -25.55 -34.58
N LEU A 69 -2.29 -25.22 -34.10
CA LEU A 69 -3.26 -24.43 -34.86
C LEU A 69 -3.04 -22.94 -34.60
N SER A 70 -2.98 -22.13 -35.66
CA SER A 70 -2.55 -20.72 -35.58
C SER A 70 -3.68 -19.72 -35.37
N SER A 71 -4.80 -19.87 -36.08
CA SER A 71 -5.92 -18.93 -36.07
C SER A 71 -7.24 -19.62 -36.42
N ILE A 72 -8.38 -19.03 -36.03
CA ILE A 72 -9.71 -19.59 -36.24
C ILE A 72 -10.74 -18.54 -36.71
N ALA A 73 -11.54 -18.91 -37.70
CA ALA A 73 -12.71 -18.15 -38.14
C ALA A 73 -13.92 -19.07 -38.27
N ILE A 74 -15.13 -18.55 -38.01
CA ILE A 74 -16.38 -19.33 -38.07
C ILE A 74 -17.31 -18.73 -39.11
N SER A 75 -17.89 -19.58 -39.97
CA SER A 75 -19.01 -19.21 -40.84
C SER A 75 -20.04 -20.33 -40.86
N GLY A 76 -21.25 -20.02 -40.39
CA GLY A 76 -22.31 -21.02 -40.21
C GLY A 76 -21.89 -22.16 -39.28
N ASN A 77 -22.01 -23.39 -39.78
CA ASN A 77 -21.68 -24.61 -39.05
C ASN A 77 -20.23 -25.09 -39.26
N TYR A 78 -19.35 -24.24 -39.79
CA TYR A 78 -17.97 -24.61 -40.08
C TYR A 78 -16.97 -23.66 -39.41
N ALA A 79 -15.95 -24.24 -38.78
CA ALA A 79 -14.76 -23.55 -38.31
C ALA A 79 -13.62 -23.77 -39.31
N PHE A 80 -13.02 -22.68 -39.76
CA PHE A 80 -11.84 -22.64 -40.62
C PHE A 80 -10.64 -22.35 -39.73
N VAL A 81 -9.69 -23.26 -39.68
CA VAL A 81 -8.52 -23.18 -38.80
C VAL A 81 -7.21 -23.26 -39.57
N GLY A 82 -6.33 -22.31 -39.27
CA GLY A 82 -4.99 -22.25 -39.85
C GLY A 82 -4.02 -23.21 -39.19
N LYS A 83 -3.10 -23.75 -39.99
CA LYS A 83 -2.00 -24.62 -39.53
C LYS A 83 -0.80 -24.47 -40.48
N SER A 84 0.35 -25.01 -40.06
CA SER A 84 1.40 -25.38 -41.01
C SER A 84 0.83 -26.29 -42.11
N ALA A 85 1.20 -25.99 -43.37
CA ALA A 85 0.78 -26.73 -44.55
C ALA A 85 -0.74 -26.72 -44.86
N GLY A 86 -1.44 -25.61 -44.58
CA GLY A 86 -2.74 -25.29 -45.19
C GLY A 86 -3.89 -24.97 -44.21
N LEU A 87 -5.10 -24.93 -44.77
CA LEU A 87 -6.35 -24.59 -44.08
C LEU A 87 -7.13 -25.87 -43.76
N PHE A 88 -7.61 -26.02 -42.54
CA PHE A 88 -8.45 -27.14 -42.13
C PHE A 88 -9.87 -26.67 -41.86
N ILE A 89 -10.85 -27.47 -42.27
CA ILE A 89 -12.29 -27.18 -42.17
C ILE A 89 -12.89 -28.20 -41.22
N ILE A 90 -13.49 -27.70 -40.14
CA ILE A 90 -14.09 -28.50 -39.09
C ILE A 90 -15.59 -28.28 -39.13
N ASP A 91 -16.34 -29.37 -39.21
CA ASP A 91 -17.78 -29.35 -39.00
C ASP A 91 -18.06 -29.22 -37.50
N ILE A 92 -18.70 -28.12 -37.13
CA ILE A 92 -19.07 -27.78 -35.75
C ILE A 92 -20.60 -27.82 -35.56
N SER A 93 -21.34 -28.45 -36.48
CA SER A 93 -22.80 -28.62 -36.34
C SER A 93 -23.18 -29.37 -35.06
N ASN A 94 -22.29 -30.24 -34.57
CA ASN A 94 -22.37 -30.83 -33.24
C ASN A 94 -21.17 -30.37 -32.39
N PRO A 95 -21.34 -29.31 -31.58
CA PRO A 95 -20.27 -28.75 -30.74
C PRO A 95 -19.66 -29.74 -29.74
N SER A 96 -20.41 -30.78 -29.36
CA SER A 96 -19.90 -31.82 -28.45
C SER A 96 -19.01 -32.88 -29.14
N SER A 97 -19.09 -32.95 -30.47
CA SER A 97 -18.34 -33.91 -31.27
C SER A 97 -17.96 -33.27 -32.62
N PRO A 98 -17.06 -32.27 -32.62
CA PRO A 98 -16.59 -31.63 -33.84
C PRO A 98 -15.79 -32.62 -34.69
N VAL A 99 -15.89 -32.52 -36.02
CA VAL A 99 -15.23 -33.45 -36.95
C VAL A 99 -14.42 -32.69 -38.00
N GLN A 100 -13.20 -33.14 -38.27
CA GLN A 100 -12.40 -32.60 -39.38
C GLN A 100 -13.05 -33.03 -40.71
N ALA A 101 -13.74 -32.11 -41.37
CA ALA A 101 -14.46 -32.37 -42.61
C ALA A 101 -13.53 -32.39 -43.82
N LYS A 102 -12.58 -31.46 -43.89
CA LYS A 102 -11.67 -31.34 -45.04
C LYS A 102 -10.36 -30.64 -44.69
N LYS A 103 -9.31 -30.95 -45.45
CA LYS A 103 -8.10 -30.12 -45.57
C LYS A 103 -8.14 -29.43 -46.93
N PHE A 104 -8.06 -28.11 -46.95
CA PHE A 104 -7.98 -27.31 -48.15
C PHE A 104 -6.54 -26.81 -48.34
N THR A 105 -6.02 -27.03 -49.54
CA THR A 105 -4.73 -26.49 -49.97
C THR A 105 -5.00 -25.20 -50.74
N LEU A 106 -4.25 -24.14 -50.43
CA LEU A 106 -4.26 -22.89 -51.16
C LEU A 106 -3.58 -23.09 -52.54
N SER A 107 -2.75 -22.15 -52.99
CA SER A 107 -1.96 -22.33 -54.22
C SER A 107 -0.84 -23.37 -54.07
N ASP A 108 -0.34 -23.59 -52.85
CA ASP A 108 0.75 -24.51 -52.54
C ASP A 108 0.45 -25.30 -51.25
N ALA A 109 0.79 -26.58 -51.23
CA ALA A 109 0.57 -27.49 -50.10
C ALA A 109 1.48 -27.23 -48.88
N THR A 110 2.53 -26.42 -49.05
CA THR A 110 3.51 -26.05 -48.02
C THR A 110 3.19 -24.74 -47.31
N LEU A 111 2.30 -23.91 -47.86
CA LEU A 111 1.90 -22.63 -47.25
C LEU A 111 1.32 -22.83 -45.85
N SER A 112 1.84 -22.08 -44.89
CA SER A 112 1.30 -22.03 -43.53
C SER A 112 0.27 -20.92 -43.45
N VAL A 113 -0.92 -21.25 -42.96
CA VAL A 113 -1.96 -20.24 -42.72
C VAL A 113 -1.69 -19.62 -41.35
N THR A 114 -1.47 -18.30 -41.30
CA THR A 114 -1.12 -17.57 -40.07
C THR A 114 -2.30 -16.80 -39.48
N SER A 115 -3.24 -16.36 -40.31
CA SER A 115 -4.44 -15.63 -39.89
C SER A 115 -5.64 -15.98 -40.77
N VAL A 116 -6.83 -16.07 -40.17
CA VAL A 116 -8.08 -16.24 -40.90
C VAL A 116 -9.16 -15.31 -40.35
N LEU A 117 -9.98 -14.76 -41.25
CA LEU A 117 -11.14 -13.95 -40.88
C LEU A 117 -12.31 -14.26 -41.82
N ALA A 118 -13.48 -14.59 -41.27
CA ALA A 118 -14.69 -14.80 -42.05
C ALA A 118 -15.58 -13.55 -42.01
N SER A 119 -16.11 -13.16 -43.17
CA SER A 119 -17.16 -12.14 -43.31
C SER A 119 -18.23 -12.66 -44.26
N GLY A 120 -19.35 -13.14 -43.68
CA GLY A 120 -20.41 -13.79 -44.44
C GLY A 120 -19.91 -15.05 -45.17
N SER A 121 -20.09 -15.08 -46.48
CA SER A 121 -19.65 -16.18 -47.37
C SER A 121 -18.24 -15.99 -47.92
N THR A 122 -17.43 -15.09 -47.34
CA THR A 122 -16.06 -14.83 -47.76
C THR A 122 -15.09 -15.11 -46.61
N LEU A 123 -13.97 -15.77 -46.90
CA LEU A 123 -12.88 -16.02 -45.98
C LEU A 123 -11.63 -15.29 -46.46
N TYR A 124 -11.05 -14.48 -45.59
CA TYR A 124 -9.76 -13.82 -45.80
C TYR A 124 -8.69 -14.61 -45.08
N VAL A 125 -7.59 -14.90 -45.78
CA VAL A 125 -6.55 -15.81 -45.30
C VAL A 125 -5.20 -15.15 -45.45
N GLY A 126 -4.47 -15.06 -44.34
CA GLY A 126 -3.07 -14.64 -44.29
C GLY A 126 -2.15 -15.85 -44.22
N THR A 127 -1.00 -15.78 -44.89
CA THR A 127 0.01 -16.86 -44.88
C THR A 127 1.39 -16.38 -44.46
N ASP A 128 2.29 -17.35 -44.27
CA ASP A 128 3.73 -17.11 -44.18
C ASP A 128 4.32 -16.59 -45.50
N ASN A 129 5.50 -15.97 -45.41
CA ASN A 129 6.27 -15.52 -46.57
C ASN A 129 6.80 -16.76 -47.30
N ASN A 130 6.29 -17.03 -48.49
CA ASN A 130 6.68 -18.19 -49.29
C ASN A 130 6.82 -17.77 -50.77
N PRO A 131 7.96 -18.07 -51.43
CA PRO A 131 8.21 -17.68 -52.81
C PRO A 131 7.24 -18.28 -53.86
N ALA A 132 6.28 -19.13 -53.45
CA ALA A 132 5.34 -19.84 -54.33
C ALA A 132 3.89 -19.29 -54.33
N GLY A 133 3.58 -18.17 -53.67
CA GLY A 133 2.20 -17.62 -53.65
C GLY A 133 2.10 -16.23 -53.01
N GLY A 134 0.88 -15.65 -53.01
CA GLY A 134 0.62 -14.40 -52.29
C GLY A 134 0.41 -14.63 -50.79
N GLU A 135 0.61 -13.60 -49.96
CA GLU A 135 0.45 -13.69 -48.50
C GLU A 135 -0.94 -13.32 -47.98
N PHE A 136 -1.82 -12.81 -48.84
CA PHE A 136 -3.22 -12.52 -48.56
C PHE A 136 -4.12 -13.14 -49.63
N PHE A 137 -5.05 -13.99 -49.23
CA PHE A 137 -6.03 -14.62 -50.12
C PHE A 137 -7.46 -14.25 -49.74
N ILE A 138 -8.31 -14.16 -50.75
CA ILE A 138 -9.76 -14.04 -50.61
C ILE A 138 -10.41 -15.31 -51.17
N LEU A 139 -11.13 -16.04 -50.33
CA LEU A 139 -11.81 -17.28 -50.68
C LEU A 139 -13.33 -17.09 -50.59
N ASP A 140 -14.05 -17.66 -51.53
CA ASP A 140 -15.50 -17.84 -51.45
C ASP A 140 -15.80 -19.17 -50.77
N ILE A 141 -16.52 -19.07 -49.66
CA ILE A 141 -16.93 -20.18 -48.80
C ILE A 141 -18.46 -20.34 -48.79
N SER A 142 -19.15 -19.88 -49.84
CA SER A 142 -20.59 -20.16 -50.03
C SER A 142 -20.90 -21.67 -50.08
N SER A 143 -19.94 -22.47 -50.54
CA SER A 143 -19.84 -23.91 -50.27
C SER A 143 -18.68 -24.16 -49.30
N PRO A 144 -18.93 -24.23 -47.97
CA PRO A 144 -17.87 -24.28 -46.97
C PRO A 144 -16.92 -25.48 -47.10
N LEU A 145 -17.39 -26.60 -47.66
CA LEU A 145 -16.58 -27.78 -47.90
C LEU A 145 -15.80 -27.72 -49.21
N ASP A 146 -16.14 -26.81 -50.12
CA ASP A 146 -15.41 -26.59 -51.38
C ASP A 146 -15.06 -25.10 -51.55
N PRO A 147 -14.18 -24.55 -50.71
CA PRO A 147 -13.73 -23.16 -50.86
C PRO A 147 -13.10 -22.94 -52.24
N THR A 148 -13.32 -21.76 -52.82
CA THR A 148 -12.68 -21.36 -54.08
C THR A 148 -11.89 -20.08 -53.88
N ILE A 149 -10.64 -20.03 -54.35
CA ILE A 149 -9.83 -18.81 -54.32
C ILE A 149 -10.42 -17.83 -55.35
N LYS A 150 -10.78 -16.63 -54.90
CA LYS A 150 -11.25 -15.52 -55.77
C LYS A 150 -10.09 -14.65 -56.20
N GLY A 151 -9.23 -14.27 -55.27
CA GLY A 151 -8.10 -13.40 -55.51
C GLY A 151 -7.01 -13.59 -54.45
N SER A 152 -5.83 -13.05 -54.75
CA SER A 152 -4.69 -13.03 -53.84
C SER A 152 -3.86 -11.77 -54.05
N LEU A 153 -3.16 -11.34 -53.02
CA LEU A 153 -2.24 -10.22 -53.02
C LEU A 153 -0.93 -10.63 -52.33
N GLU A 154 0.19 -10.19 -52.89
CA GLU A 154 1.54 -10.47 -52.38
C GLU A 154 2.05 -9.23 -51.63
N PHE A 155 2.46 -9.41 -50.38
CA PHE A 155 3.08 -8.35 -49.56
C PHE A 155 4.61 -8.47 -49.55
N GLY A 156 5.14 -9.66 -49.84
CA GLY A 156 6.57 -9.95 -49.76
C GLY A 156 7.09 -10.18 -48.33
N THR A 157 6.19 -10.18 -47.34
CA THR A 157 6.44 -10.54 -45.93
C THR A 157 5.22 -11.26 -45.36
N ALA A 158 5.44 -12.06 -44.31
CA ALA A 158 4.41 -12.88 -43.69
C ALA A 158 3.33 -12.01 -43.01
N VAL A 159 2.06 -12.37 -43.20
CA VAL A 159 0.96 -11.81 -42.41
C VAL A 159 1.08 -12.27 -40.97
N SER A 160 1.00 -11.33 -40.04
CA SER A 160 1.16 -11.58 -38.61
C SER A 160 0.13 -12.58 -38.09
N ASN A 161 0.58 -13.44 -37.19
CA ASN A 161 -0.30 -14.25 -36.35
C ASN A 161 -1.08 -13.34 -35.39
N ASN A 162 -2.18 -13.83 -34.79
CA ASN A 162 -3.00 -13.11 -33.80
C ASN A 162 -3.95 -12.07 -34.41
N ARG A 163 -4.80 -12.48 -35.37
CA ARG A 163 -5.75 -11.62 -36.09
C ARG A 163 -5.08 -10.45 -36.82
N GLY A 164 -4.03 -10.76 -37.57
CA GLY A 164 -3.36 -9.80 -38.44
C GLY A 164 -4.19 -9.33 -39.65
N ILE A 165 -5.45 -9.73 -39.78
CA ILE A 165 -6.38 -9.28 -40.83
C ILE A 165 -7.67 -8.76 -40.17
N PHE A 166 -8.13 -7.60 -40.62
CA PHE A 166 -9.46 -7.07 -40.30
C PHE A 166 -10.15 -6.53 -41.54
N VAL A 167 -11.49 -6.64 -41.62
CA VAL A 167 -12.27 -6.16 -42.77
C VAL A 167 -13.37 -5.22 -42.31
N ALA A 168 -13.46 -4.04 -42.94
CA ALA A 168 -14.52 -3.06 -42.73
C ALA A 168 -15.09 -2.62 -44.08
N GLY A 169 -16.30 -3.09 -44.41
CA GLY A 169 -16.92 -2.81 -45.70
C GLY A 169 -16.10 -3.37 -46.87
N ASN A 170 -15.71 -2.49 -47.81
CA ASN A 170 -14.91 -2.84 -48.98
C ASN A 170 -13.39 -2.64 -48.76
N THR A 171 -12.95 -2.53 -47.50
CA THR A 171 -11.54 -2.35 -47.16
C THR A 171 -11.08 -3.46 -46.22
N ALA A 172 -9.95 -4.07 -46.54
CA ALA A 172 -9.22 -4.94 -45.64
C ALA A 172 -7.98 -4.22 -45.09
N TYR A 173 -7.64 -4.53 -43.84
CA TYR A 173 -6.40 -4.11 -43.19
C TYR A 173 -5.60 -5.36 -42.88
N ALA A 174 -4.30 -5.34 -43.17
CA ALA A 174 -3.40 -6.42 -42.82
C ALA A 174 -2.18 -5.88 -42.07
N THR A 175 -1.68 -6.65 -41.11
CA THR A 175 -0.41 -6.42 -40.44
C THR A 175 0.58 -7.50 -40.78
N THR A 176 1.83 -7.12 -40.99
CA THR A 176 2.93 -8.04 -41.30
C THR A 176 4.08 -7.87 -40.31
N VAL A 177 4.97 -8.85 -40.28
CA VAL A 177 6.18 -8.80 -39.45
C VAL A 177 7.35 -8.18 -40.20
N ASN A 178 8.21 -7.44 -39.49
CA ASN A 178 9.29 -6.65 -40.08
C ASN A 178 10.43 -7.55 -40.61
N ASP A 179 10.70 -7.47 -41.91
CA ASP A 179 11.83 -8.12 -42.60
C ASP A 179 13.09 -7.22 -42.69
N ASN A 180 13.12 -6.10 -41.95
CA ASN A 180 14.12 -5.01 -41.98
C ASN A 180 14.28 -4.36 -43.37
N GLY A 181 13.22 -4.37 -44.19
CA GLY A 181 13.17 -3.83 -45.55
C GLY A 181 12.34 -2.54 -45.70
N PRO A 182 12.15 -2.02 -46.92
CA PRO A 182 11.35 -0.80 -47.19
C PRO A 182 9.83 -1.08 -47.31
N LEU A 183 9.37 -2.24 -46.86
CA LEU A 183 7.99 -2.68 -47.03
C LEU A 183 7.08 -2.06 -45.97
N ASN A 184 5.77 -2.05 -46.24
CA ASN A 184 4.77 -1.64 -45.25
C ASN A 184 4.57 -2.76 -44.24
N GLU A 185 4.46 -2.44 -42.95
CA GLU A 185 4.04 -3.38 -41.90
C GLU A 185 2.53 -3.30 -41.64
N PHE A 186 1.89 -2.19 -41.99
CA PHE A 186 0.45 -2.01 -41.98
C PHE A 186 -0.06 -1.72 -43.39
N HIS A 187 -0.95 -2.55 -43.91
CA HIS A 187 -1.49 -2.48 -45.26
C HIS A 187 -2.98 -2.10 -45.25
N VAL A 188 -3.39 -1.26 -46.20
CA VAL A 188 -4.78 -0.88 -46.47
C VAL A 188 -5.14 -1.34 -47.89
N ILE A 189 -6.09 -2.26 -48.00
CA ILE A 189 -6.36 -3.02 -49.21
C ILE A 189 -7.81 -2.75 -49.64
N ASP A 190 -8.00 -2.34 -50.89
CA ASP A 190 -9.32 -2.30 -51.52
C ASP A 190 -9.70 -3.71 -51.96
N ILE A 191 -10.86 -4.16 -51.46
CA ILE A 191 -11.45 -5.48 -51.74
C ILE A 191 -12.84 -5.36 -52.37
N SER A 192 -13.15 -4.20 -52.97
CA SER A 192 -14.40 -3.98 -53.70
C SER A 192 -14.57 -4.92 -54.89
N ASP A 193 -13.47 -5.34 -55.52
CA ASP A 193 -13.39 -6.51 -56.40
C ASP A 193 -12.60 -7.63 -55.73
N PRO A 194 -13.28 -8.63 -55.12
CA PRO A 194 -12.63 -9.77 -54.48
C PRO A 194 -11.74 -10.61 -55.41
N ALA A 195 -11.90 -10.51 -56.73
CA ALA A 195 -11.07 -11.22 -57.69
C ALA A 195 -9.74 -10.51 -57.97
N ALA A 196 -9.66 -9.21 -57.66
CA ALA A 196 -8.50 -8.36 -57.89
C ALA A 196 -8.28 -7.41 -56.70
N PRO A 197 -7.92 -7.91 -55.51
CA PRO A 197 -7.60 -7.05 -54.37
C PRO A 197 -6.36 -6.18 -54.66
N VAL A 198 -6.41 -4.92 -54.23
CA VAL A 198 -5.33 -3.94 -54.49
C VAL A 198 -4.89 -3.26 -53.21
N GLU A 199 -3.59 -3.25 -52.91
CA GLU A 199 -3.05 -2.39 -51.84
C GLU A 199 -3.19 -0.92 -52.25
N THR A 200 -3.99 -0.18 -51.50
CA THR A 200 -4.24 1.25 -51.73
C THR A 200 -3.25 2.14 -51.01
N GLY A 201 -2.73 1.70 -49.87
CA GLY A 201 -1.72 2.41 -49.08
C GLY A 201 -1.27 1.60 -47.87
N GLY A 202 -0.31 2.13 -47.13
CA GLY A 202 0.23 1.45 -45.94
C GLY A 202 1.18 2.33 -45.14
N ILE A 203 1.66 1.80 -44.01
CA ILE A 203 2.65 2.44 -43.15
C ILE A 203 3.81 1.48 -42.94
N SER A 204 5.01 1.95 -43.28
CA SER A 204 6.25 1.32 -42.87
C SER A 204 6.63 1.81 -41.46
N THR A 205 6.83 0.88 -40.54
CA THR A 205 7.22 1.10 -39.15
C THR A 205 8.57 0.43 -38.89
N THR A 206 9.21 0.74 -37.76
CA THR A 206 10.51 0.14 -37.39
C THR A 206 10.37 -1.04 -36.42
N TYR A 207 9.17 -1.62 -36.31
CA TYR A 207 8.82 -2.63 -35.32
C TYR A 207 7.75 -3.58 -35.88
N ASN A 208 7.52 -4.71 -35.22
CA ASN A 208 6.51 -5.68 -35.66
C ASN A 208 5.11 -5.24 -35.23
N LEU A 209 4.13 -5.55 -36.06
CA LEU A 209 2.71 -5.39 -35.75
C LEU A 209 2.07 -6.78 -35.62
N ASN A 210 1.20 -6.99 -34.64
CA ASN A 210 0.62 -8.32 -34.37
C ASN A 210 -0.87 -8.42 -34.74
N GLY A 211 -1.66 -7.40 -34.43
CA GLY A 211 -3.10 -7.48 -34.58
C GLY A 211 -3.67 -6.14 -35.02
N VAL A 212 -4.77 -6.20 -35.75
CA VAL A 212 -5.48 -5.02 -36.23
C VAL A 212 -6.97 -5.15 -35.97
N ASN A 213 -7.58 -4.04 -35.59
CA ASN A 213 -9.03 -3.86 -35.59
C ASN A 213 -9.37 -2.46 -36.11
N SER A 214 -10.63 -2.16 -36.42
CA SER A 214 -11.01 -0.80 -36.84
C SER A 214 -12.39 -0.40 -36.32
N ALA A 215 -12.56 0.88 -36.04
CA ALA A 215 -13.85 1.48 -35.71
C ALA A 215 -13.94 2.89 -36.32
N GLY A 216 -15.00 3.13 -37.09
CA GLY A 216 -15.17 4.37 -37.83
C GLY A 216 -14.02 4.60 -38.81
N LYS A 217 -13.35 5.76 -38.69
CA LYS A 217 -12.22 6.14 -39.55
C LYS A 217 -10.84 5.76 -38.99
N TYR A 218 -10.79 5.01 -37.89
CA TYR A 218 -9.55 4.66 -37.23
C TYR A 218 -9.30 3.16 -37.26
N ALA A 219 -8.06 2.77 -37.56
CA ALA A 219 -7.53 1.44 -37.30
C ALA A 219 -6.71 1.45 -36.01
N TYR A 220 -6.86 0.40 -35.20
CA TYR A 220 -6.17 0.20 -33.94
C TYR A 220 -5.22 -0.98 -34.12
N VAL A 221 -3.93 -0.73 -33.94
CA VAL A 221 -2.89 -1.67 -34.38
C VAL A 221 -1.96 -2.00 -33.22
N ALA A 222 -1.84 -3.28 -32.88
CA ALA A 222 -1.04 -3.74 -31.76
C ALA A 222 0.44 -3.88 -32.13
N ARG A 223 1.32 -3.44 -31.22
CA ARG A 223 2.78 -3.39 -31.45
C ARG A 223 3.56 -4.48 -30.72
N THR A 224 4.60 -5.00 -31.35
CA THR A 224 5.55 -5.97 -30.77
C THR A 224 6.98 -5.42 -30.81
N MET A 225 7.69 -5.49 -29.67
CA MET A 225 8.96 -4.78 -29.49
C MET A 225 10.10 -5.29 -30.36
N GLY A 226 10.78 -4.34 -31.03
CA GLY A 226 12.23 -4.21 -30.95
C GLY A 226 12.59 -3.38 -29.70
N PHE A 227 13.62 -3.79 -28.95
CA PHE A 227 14.03 -3.20 -27.67
C PHE A 227 14.01 -1.65 -27.71
N ASN A 228 13.27 -1.00 -26.79
CA ASN A 228 13.37 0.41 -26.32
C ASN A 228 12.13 1.33 -26.40
N THR A 229 10.94 0.89 -26.84
CA THR A 229 9.73 1.76 -26.84
C THR A 229 8.72 1.32 -25.78
N ARG A 230 8.01 2.24 -25.10
CA ARG A 230 7.03 1.90 -24.02
C ARG A 230 5.57 1.79 -24.53
N GLN A 231 5.37 1.65 -25.84
CA GLN A 231 4.07 1.76 -26.51
C GLN A 231 3.56 0.39 -26.97
N VAL A 232 2.26 0.12 -26.78
CA VAL A 232 1.62 -1.18 -27.05
C VAL A 232 0.63 -1.16 -28.22
N MET A 233 0.16 0.02 -28.63
CA MET A 233 -0.85 0.17 -29.68
C MET A 233 -0.73 1.53 -30.40
N ASP A 234 -0.89 1.52 -31.73
CA ASP A 234 -1.12 2.69 -32.58
C ASP A 234 -2.62 2.92 -32.78
N ILE A 235 -2.95 4.19 -32.98
CA ILE A 235 -4.23 4.58 -33.56
C ILE A 235 -3.94 5.29 -34.89
N VAL A 236 -4.37 4.68 -35.98
CA VAL A 236 -4.10 5.10 -37.36
C VAL A 236 -5.38 5.68 -37.96
N ASP A 237 -5.33 6.92 -38.46
CA ASP A 237 -6.42 7.49 -39.27
C ASP A 237 -6.31 6.93 -40.69
N VAL A 238 -7.36 6.23 -41.11
CA VAL A 238 -7.49 5.55 -42.41
C VAL A 238 -8.54 6.21 -43.30
N SER A 239 -8.94 7.45 -42.98
CA SER A 239 -9.88 8.22 -43.81
C SER A 239 -9.36 8.49 -45.24
N ASN A 240 -8.03 8.54 -45.40
CA ASN A 240 -7.38 8.49 -46.71
C ASN A 240 -6.62 7.16 -46.85
N ALA A 241 -7.26 6.18 -47.49
CA ALA A 241 -6.71 4.84 -47.69
C ALA A 241 -5.35 4.83 -48.41
N ALA A 242 -5.08 5.84 -49.25
CA ALA A 242 -3.80 5.95 -49.97
C ALA A 242 -2.66 6.56 -49.15
N ALA A 243 -2.97 7.19 -48.02
CA ALA A 243 -1.99 7.80 -47.14
C ALA A 243 -2.43 7.71 -45.67
N PRO A 244 -2.53 6.49 -45.10
CA PRO A 244 -2.88 6.31 -43.68
C PRO A 244 -1.84 6.97 -42.77
N GLN A 245 -2.26 7.47 -41.60
CA GLN A 245 -1.39 8.22 -40.69
C GLN A 245 -1.55 7.78 -39.23
N ILE A 246 -0.44 7.54 -38.52
CA ILE A 246 -0.46 7.33 -37.06
C ILE A 246 -0.83 8.66 -36.38
N VAL A 247 -1.97 8.70 -35.70
CA VAL A 247 -2.48 9.89 -35.00
C VAL A 247 -2.02 9.92 -33.55
N SER A 248 -2.00 8.76 -32.89
CA SER A 248 -1.51 8.65 -31.53
C SER A 248 -1.01 7.23 -31.26
N SER A 249 -0.36 7.07 -30.10
CA SER A 249 0.09 5.77 -29.62
C SER A 249 0.03 5.75 -28.10
N ILE A 250 -0.36 4.63 -27.52
CA ILE A 250 -0.50 4.48 -26.08
C ILE A 250 0.48 3.46 -25.52
N GLY A 251 1.01 3.77 -24.34
CA GLY A 251 1.76 2.84 -23.50
C GLY A 251 1.02 2.55 -22.21
N VAL A 252 1.31 1.39 -21.60
CA VAL A 252 0.75 0.98 -20.30
C VAL A 252 1.82 0.91 -19.19
N GLY A 253 2.90 1.69 -19.34
CA GLY A 253 3.83 2.03 -18.25
C GLY A 253 5.14 1.22 -18.13
N LYS A 254 5.33 0.11 -18.88
CA LYS A 254 6.54 -0.74 -18.84
C LYS A 254 6.84 -1.37 -20.21
N SER A 255 7.95 -2.12 -20.33
CA SER A 255 8.35 -2.78 -21.58
C SER A 255 7.45 -3.99 -21.90
N ILE A 256 6.26 -3.68 -22.43
CA ILE A 256 5.17 -4.62 -22.69
C ILE A 256 4.90 -4.69 -24.20
N GLN A 257 4.57 -5.87 -24.72
CA GLN A 257 4.18 -6.10 -26.12
C GLN A 257 2.66 -6.23 -26.23
N GLY A 258 2.06 -5.71 -27.31
CA GLY A 258 0.67 -5.91 -27.69
C GLY A 258 0.48 -7.15 -28.56
N GLY A 259 -0.54 -7.94 -28.26
CA GLY A 259 -0.95 -9.13 -29.00
C GLY A 259 -2.22 -8.88 -29.82
N GLU A 260 -3.22 -9.73 -29.63
CA GLU A 260 -4.56 -9.57 -30.22
C GLU A 260 -5.29 -8.34 -29.68
N ILE A 261 -6.09 -7.74 -30.56
CA ILE A 261 -6.91 -6.58 -30.25
C ILE A 261 -8.36 -6.76 -30.73
N ALA A 262 -9.28 -6.39 -29.85
CA ALA A 262 -10.69 -6.26 -30.17
C ALA A 262 -11.18 -4.84 -29.81
N VAL A 263 -12.10 -4.30 -30.59
CA VAL A 263 -12.67 -2.97 -30.35
C VAL A 263 -14.19 -3.08 -30.31
N GLN A 264 -14.80 -2.53 -29.25
CA GLN A 264 -16.25 -2.44 -29.13
C GLN A 264 -16.65 -1.11 -28.50
N GLY A 265 -17.45 -0.32 -29.23
CA GLY A 265 -17.83 1.02 -28.80
C GLY A 265 -16.61 1.92 -28.63
N ASN A 266 -16.49 2.53 -27.44
CA ASN A 266 -15.42 3.47 -27.11
C ASN A 266 -14.17 2.80 -26.51
N TYR A 267 -14.08 1.47 -26.52
CA TYR A 267 -13.01 0.74 -25.83
C TYR A 267 -12.28 -0.23 -26.75
N ALA A 268 -10.96 -0.28 -26.59
CA ALA A 268 -10.09 -1.30 -27.13
C ALA A 268 -9.68 -2.27 -26.02
N TYR A 269 -9.73 -3.56 -26.34
CA TYR A 269 -9.41 -4.69 -25.46
C TYR A 269 -8.20 -5.39 -26.05
N LEU A 270 -7.08 -5.36 -25.33
CA LEU A 270 -5.77 -5.69 -25.87
C LEU A 270 -5.11 -6.77 -25.00
N SER A 271 -4.69 -7.87 -25.60
CA SER A 271 -3.77 -8.78 -24.93
C SER A 271 -2.39 -8.14 -24.87
N VAL A 272 -1.75 -8.22 -23.70
CA VAL A 272 -0.47 -7.59 -23.45
C VAL A 272 0.46 -8.57 -22.75
N TYR A 273 1.78 -8.44 -22.89
CA TYR A 273 2.69 -9.28 -22.11
C TYR A 273 4.06 -8.62 -21.84
N ASP A 274 4.60 -8.86 -20.64
CA ASP A 274 5.96 -8.50 -20.21
C ASP A 274 6.81 -9.78 -20.06
N SER A 275 8.12 -9.66 -20.31
CA SER A 275 9.14 -10.63 -19.92
C SER A 275 9.06 -11.11 -18.45
N ALA A 276 8.52 -10.30 -17.54
CA ALA A 276 8.30 -10.64 -16.14
C ALA A 276 7.00 -11.42 -15.86
N SER A 277 6.12 -11.64 -16.85
CA SER A 277 4.85 -12.42 -16.73
C SER A 277 3.86 -11.94 -15.64
N ILE A 278 3.91 -10.66 -15.27
CA ILE A 278 3.07 -10.09 -14.19
C ILE A 278 1.76 -9.46 -14.70
N TYR A 279 1.55 -9.38 -16.01
CA TYR A 279 0.71 -8.39 -16.68
C TYR A 279 0.25 -8.91 -18.05
N ASP A 280 -1.06 -9.17 -18.22
CA ASP A 280 -1.56 -9.96 -19.35
C ASP A 280 -2.75 -9.37 -20.16
N PHE A 281 -3.61 -8.49 -19.63
CA PHE A 281 -4.75 -7.92 -20.39
C PHE A 281 -5.07 -6.46 -20.03
N ALA A 282 -5.34 -5.62 -21.04
CA ALA A 282 -5.62 -4.20 -20.86
C ALA A 282 -6.93 -3.76 -21.56
N ILE A 283 -7.66 -2.87 -20.90
CA ILE A 283 -8.83 -2.16 -21.44
C ILE A 283 -8.45 -0.69 -21.58
N ILE A 284 -8.55 -0.16 -22.80
CA ILE A 284 -8.13 1.19 -23.16
C ILE A 284 -9.36 1.96 -23.64
N ASP A 285 -9.60 3.11 -23.02
CA ASP A 285 -10.59 4.08 -23.49
C ASP A 285 -10.04 4.80 -24.73
N VAL A 286 -10.71 4.60 -25.85
CA VAL A 286 -10.40 5.18 -27.15
C VAL A 286 -11.47 6.15 -27.63
N SER A 287 -12.33 6.64 -26.72
CA SER A 287 -13.34 7.67 -27.02
C SER A 287 -12.71 8.95 -27.58
N ASN A 288 -11.47 9.27 -27.18
CA ASN A 288 -10.62 10.25 -27.85
C ASN A 288 -9.39 9.57 -28.50
N PRO A 289 -9.45 9.30 -29.82
CA PRO A 289 -8.36 8.68 -30.59
C PRO A 289 -7.02 9.44 -30.59
N THR A 290 -7.00 10.72 -30.23
CA THR A 290 -5.75 11.50 -30.13
C THR A 290 -5.11 11.42 -28.75
N THR A 291 -5.89 11.08 -27.72
CA THR A 291 -5.44 10.96 -26.32
C THR A 291 -6.08 9.74 -25.65
N PRO A 292 -5.79 8.51 -26.11
CA PRO A 292 -6.32 7.29 -25.51
C PRO A 292 -5.81 7.13 -24.06
N VAL A 293 -6.62 6.52 -23.20
CA VAL A 293 -6.34 6.40 -21.75
C VAL A 293 -6.52 4.96 -21.28
N LEU A 294 -5.64 4.47 -20.40
CA LEU A 294 -5.83 3.16 -19.77
C LEU A 294 -7.04 3.20 -18.82
N ALA A 295 -8.07 2.40 -19.10
CA ALA A 295 -9.28 2.31 -18.27
C ALA A 295 -9.14 1.25 -17.17
N LYS A 296 -8.63 0.06 -17.50
CA LYS A 296 -8.41 -1.03 -16.55
C LYS A 296 -7.32 -1.99 -16.97
N TYR A 297 -6.69 -2.62 -15.99
CA TYR A 297 -5.64 -3.60 -16.16
C TYR A 297 -5.97 -4.91 -15.43
N PHE A 298 -5.68 -6.07 -16.02
CA PHE A 298 -5.84 -7.40 -15.40
C PHE A 298 -4.52 -8.17 -15.39
N SER A 299 -4.18 -8.74 -14.22
CA SER A 299 -3.15 -9.77 -14.09
C SER A 299 -3.84 -11.13 -14.10
N LEU A 300 -3.59 -11.93 -15.14
CA LEU A 300 -4.21 -13.25 -15.31
C LEU A 300 -3.22 -14.39 -14.98
N GLY A 301 -2.00 -14.03 -14.57
CA GLY A 301 -0.98 -14.94 -14.06
C GLY A 301 -0.08 -15.57 -15.12
N SER A 302 -0.30 -15.29 -16.41
CA SER A 302 0.56 -15.69 -17.53
C SER A 302 0.13 -14.97 -18.81
N ARG A 303 1.04 -14.89 -19.79
CA ARG A 303 0.85 -14.20 -21.08
C ARG A 303 -0.52 -14.52 -21.68
N SER A 304 -1.35 -13.48 -21.85
CA SER A 304 -2.56 -13.56 -22.66
C SER A 304 -2.19 -13.68 -24.13
N LEU A 305 -2.92 -14.51 -24.85
CA LEU A 305 -2.65 -14.84 -26.25
C LEU A 305 -3.76 -14.33 -27.15
N ALA A 306 -5.03 -14.56 -26.80
CA ALA A 306 -6.16 -14.17 -27.62
C ALA A 306 -7.24 -13.38 -26.88
N VAL A 307 -7.95 -12.50 -27.60
CA VAL A 307 -9.10 -11.75 -27.10
C VAL A 307 -10.23 -11.70 -28.14
N ASN A 308 -11.44 -12.03 -27.69
CA ASN A 308 -12.67 -11.81 -28.44
C ASN A 308 -13.69 -11.09 -27.57
N VAL A 309 -14.55 -10.27 -28.18
CA VAL A 309 -15.55 -9.47 -27.48
C VAL A 309 -16.90 -9.71 -28.14
N SER A 310 -17.90 -10.07 -27.35
CA SER A 310 -19.26 -10.28 -27.82
C SER A 310 -20.26 -9.79 -26.78
N GLY A 311 -21.03 -8.76 -27.14
CA GLY A 311 -22.02 -8.15 -26.26
C GLY A 311 -21.38 -7.57 -25.01
N LYS A 312 -21.81 -8.02 -23.83
CA LYS A 312 -21.30 -7.56 -22.53
C LYS A 312 -20.08 -8.33 -22.02
N TYR A 313 -19.49 -9.22 -22.82
CA TYR A 313 -18.41 -10.09 -22.38
C TYR A 313 -17.16 -9.99 -23.25
N ALA A 314 -16.00 -9.99 -22.60
CA ALA A 314 -14.70 -10.26 -23.22
C ALA A 314 -14.24 -11.67 -22.84
N TYR A 315 -13.76 -12.42 -23.83
CA TYR A 315 -13.28 -13.79 -23.72
C TYR A 315 -11.79 -13.80 -23.99
N ILE A 316 -11.01 -14.28 -23.03
CA ILE A 316 -9.55 -14.19 -23.05
C ILE A 316 -8.95 -15.57 -22.89
N THR A 317 -7.92 -15.89 -23.65
CA THR A 317 -7.11 -17.09 -23.40
C THR A 317 -5.67 -16.74 -23.06
N ARG A 318 -5.01 -17.61 -22.29
CA ARG A 318 -3.60 -17.44 -21.91
C ARG A 318 -2.74 -18.66 -22.24
N GLY A 319 -1.42 -18.49 -22.09
CA GLY A 319 -0.48 -19.59 -22.11
C GLY A 319 -0.65 -20.50 -20.88
N HIS A 320 -0.64 -21.82 -21.11
CA HIS A 320 -0.74 -22.82 -20.06
C HIS A 320 0.55 -22.86 -19.23
N ASP A 321 0.41 -22.86 -17.91
CA ASP A 321 1.56 -23.08 -17.02
C ASP A 321 1.65 -24.58 -16.70
N TYR A 322 2.54 -25.29 -17.40
CA TYR A 322 2.77 -26.73 -17.20
C TYR A 322 3.21 -27.07 -15.77
N ALA A 323 3.80 -26.12 -15.01
CA ALA A 323 4.16 -26.34 -13.61
C ALA A 323 2.92 -26.44 -12.71
N LEU A 324 1.78 -25.89 -13.14
CA LEU A 324 0.49 -25.94 -12.45
C LEU A 324 -0.41 -27.09 -12.96
N GLY A 325 -0.08 -27.71 -14.09
CA GLY A 325 -0.83 -28.83 -14.67
C GLY A 325 -2.33 -28.52 -14.82
N ALA A 326 -3.21 -29.47 -14.47
CA ALA A 326 -4.67 -29.34 -14.59
C ALA A 326 -5.30 -28.20 -13.76
N THR A 327 -4.53 -27.52 -12.90
CA THR A 327 -5.01 -26.36 -12.12
C THR A 327 -4.82 -25.02 -12.84
N SER A 328 -4.09 -25.00 -13.96
CA SER A 328 -3.97 -23.82 -14.81
C SER A 328 -5.32 -23.47 -15.43
N GLN A 329 -5.81 -22.24 -15.18
CA GLN A 329 -6.98 -21.67 -15.85
C GLN A 329 -6.58 -21.00 -17.16
N ASP A 330 -6.99 -21.51 -18.31
CA ASP A 330 -6.43 -21.05 -19.59
C ASP A 330 -7.41 -20.19 -20.41
N PHE A 331 -8.69 -20.19 -20.04
CA PHE A 331 -9.78 -19.43 -20.66
C PHE A 331 -10.56 -18.63 -19.61
N TYR A 332 -10.81 -17.34 -19.86
CA TYR A 332 -11.49 -16.42 -18.94
C TYR A 332 -12.66 -15.71 -19.64
N VAL A 333 -13.72 -15.47 -18.88
CA VAL A 333 -14.84 -14.60 -19.26
C VAL A 333 -14.83 -13.39 -18.34
N ILE A 334 -14.81 -12.19 -18.92
CA ILE A 334 -14.81 -10.92 -18.21
C ILE A 334 -16.09 -10.16 -18.58
N ASP A 335 -16.86 -9.73 -17.57
CA ASP A 335 -17.98 -8.80 -17.77
C ASP A 335 -17.42 -7.40 -18.05
N ILE A 336 -17.73 -6.87 -19.23
CA ILE A 336 -17.32 -5.57 -19.74
C ILE A 336 -18.51 -4.64 -19.96
N SER A 337 -19.67 -4.93 -19.36
CA SER A 337 -20.84 -4.02 -19.38
C SER A 337 -20.50 -2.62 -18.84
N ASN A 338 -19.50 -2.53 -17.97
CA ASN A 338 -18.87 -1.29 -17.54
C ASN A 338 -17.33 -1.43 -17.62
N PRO A 339 -16.68 -1.07 -18.74
CA PRO A 339 -15.27 -1.38 -18.98
C PRO A 339 -14.28 -0.87 -17.91
N PRO A 340 -14.40 0.37 -17.36
CA PRO A 340 -13.61 0.81 -16.21
C PRO A 340 -13.77 -0.05 -14.94
N ASN A 341 -14.90 -0.74 -14.78
CA ASN A 341 -15.22 -1.61 -13.65
C ASN A 341 -15.31 -3.09 -14.03
N ALA A 342 -14.75 -3.50 -15.18
CA ALA A 342 -14.88 -4.85 -15.69
C ALA A 342 -14.40 -5.91 -14.67
N ALA A 343 -15.00 -7.10 -14.63
CA ALA A 343 -14.67 -8.13 -13.64
C ALA A 343 -14.65 -9.53 -14.24
N ILE A 344 -13.76 -10.40 -13.74
CA ILE A 344 -13.70 -11.81 -14.16
C ILE A 344 -14.96 -12.52 -13.63
N LEU A 345 -15.77 -13.06 -14.55
CA LEU A 345 -17.02 -13.75 -14.27
C LEU A 345 -16.84 -15.26 -14.14
N ALA A 346 -15.95 -15.85 -14.95
CA ALA A 346 -15.66 -17.27 -14.94
C ALA A 346 -14.27 -17.55 -15.54
N SER A 347 -13.70 -18.70 -15.22
CA SER A 347 -12.57 -19.25 -15.99
C SER A 347 -12.60 -20.78 -16.05
N LEU A 348 -11.85 -21.33 -16.99
CA LEU A 348 -11.80 -22.76 -17.30
C LEU A 348 -10.37 -23.15 -17.67
N GLY A 349 -9.86 -24.25 -17.11
CA GLY A 349 -8.56 -24.81 -17.47
C GLY A 349 -8.65 -25.68 -18.71
N LEU A 350 -7.94 -25.33 -19.79
CA LEU A 350 -7.97 -26.07 -21.06
C LEU A 350 -6.91 -27.17 -21.11
N GLY A 351 -5.91 -27.11 -20.22
CA GLY A 351 -4.81 -28.08 -20.16
C GLY A 351 -3.85 -27.97 -21.33
N ALA A 352 -3.83 -26.82 -22.01
CA ALA A 352 -3.08 -26.59 -23.23
C ALA A 352 -2.85 -25.10 -23.47
N HIS A 353 -1.72 -24.76 -24.11
CA HIS A 353 -1.54 -23.39 -24.55
C HIS A 353 -2.55 -23.08 -25.67
N SER A 354 -3.13 -21.90 -25.64
CA SER A 354 -4.05 -21.40 -26.66
C SER A 354 -3.31 -20.53 -27.68
N ASN A 355 -3.88 -20.34 -28.89
CA ASN A 355 -3.35 -19.38 -29.87
C ASN A 355 -4.39 -18.34 -30.29
N ASP A 356 -5.63 -18.75 -30.59
CA ASP A 356 -6.72 -17.87 -31.01
C ASP A 356 -8.06 -18.44 -30.51
N LEU A 357 -9.11 -17.61 -30.51
CA LEU A 357 -10.46 -18.03 -30.16
C LEU A 357 -11.54 -17.31 -30.99
N ALA A 358 -12.61 -18.03 -31.30
CA ALA A 358 -13.79 -17.48 -31.96
C ALA A 358 -15.07 -17.81 -31.18
N ILE A 359 -16.00 -16.86 -31.15
CA ILE A 359 -17.30 -17.01 -30.49
C ILE A 359 -18.39 -17.17 -31.56
N SER A 360 -19.22 -18.20 -31.43
CA SER A 360 -20.42 -18.38 -32.28
C SER A 360 -21.57 -18.95 -31.45
N GLY A 361 -22.65 -18.18 -31.36
CA GLY A 361 -23.81 -18.52 -30.54
C GLY A 361 -23.42 -18.77 -29.08
N ASN A 362 -23.73 -19.97 -28.60
CA ASN A 362 -23.51 -20.41 -27.22
C ASN A 362 -22.15 -21.09 -27.01
N TYR A 363 -21.22 -20.99 -27.95
CA TYR A 363 -19.94 -21.70 -27.87
C TYR A 363 -18.75 -20.79 -28.17
N ALA A 364 -17.67 -21.01 -27.42
CA ALA A 364 -16.34 -20.53 -27.74
C ALA A 364 -15.49 -21.67 -28.32
N TYR A 365 -14.79 -21.41 -29.40
CA TYR A 365 -13.96 -22.37 -30.12
C TYR A 365 -12.52 -21.90 -30.04
N VAL A 366 -11.62 -22.73 -29.51
CA VAL A 366 -10.26 -22.34 -29.15
C VAL A 366 -9.26 -23.23 -29.88
N THR A 367 -8.25 -22.60 -30.49
CA THR A 367 -7.10 -23.30 -31.06
C THR A 367 -6.01 -23.44 -30.00
N CYS A 368 -5.40 -24.63 -29.93
CA CYS A 368 -4.44 -24.98 -28.90
C CYS A 368 -3.15 -25.60 -29.46
N TRP A 369 -2.09 -25.60 -28.66
CA TRP A 369 -0.85 -26.34 -28.90
C TRP A 369 -0.34 -27.09 -27.66
N GLY A 370 0.48 -28.13 -27.90
CA GLY A 370 1.21 -28.86 -26.86
C GLY A 370 0.37 -29.77 -25.94
N ASN A 371 -0.66 -30.49 -26.45
CA ASN A 371 -1.54 -31.32 -25.59
C ASN A 371 -1.86 -32.73 -26.13
N SER A 372 -2.42 -33.56 -25.23
CA SER A 372 -3.04 -34.87 -25.52
C SER A 372 -4.56 -34.80 -25.77
N ASN A 373 -5.20 -33.66 -25.50
CA ASN A 373 -6.67 -33.52 -25.43
C ASN A 373 -7.35 -32.97 -26.70
N GLY A 374 -6.59 -32.56 -27.71
CA GLY A 374 -7.10 -31.94 -28.94
C GLY A 374 -6.46 -30.58 -29.17
N ASN A 375 -5.85 -30.34 -30.32
CA ASN A 375 -5.40 -28.99 -30.71
C ASN A 375 -6.58 -28.06 -31.10
N PHE A 376 -7.82 -28.55 -31.07
CA PHE A 376 -9.06 -27.78 -31.19
C PHE A 376 -10.00 -28.12 -30.03
N GLN A 377 -10.48 -27.11 -29.30
CA GLN A 377 -11.38 -27.27 -28.16
C GLN A 377 -12.65 -26.41 -28.31
N VAL A 378 -13.76 -26.93 -27.78
CA VAL A 378 -15.07 -26.27 -27.80
C VAL A 378 -15.57 -26.11 -26.36
N ILE A 379 -15.99 -24.89 -26.02
CA ILE A 379 -16.40 -24.49 -24.68
C ILE A 379 -17.86 -24.03 -24.79
N ASP A 380 -18.73 -24.66 -24.00
CA ASP A 380 -20.11 -24.21 -23.81
C ASP A 380 -20.10 -22.95 -22.95
N ILE A 381 -20.69 -21.88 -23.48
CA ILE A 381 -20.88 -20.59 -22.80
C ILE A 381 -22.37 -20.23 -22.69
N SER A 382 -23.28 -21.18 -22.93
CA SER A 382 -24.74 -20.99 -22.85
C SER A 382 -25.19 -20.54 -21.46
N GLY A 383 -24.46 -20.91 -20.40
CA GLY A 383 -24.70 -20.44 -19.03
C GLY A 383 -24.67 -18.92 -18.87
N LEU A 384 -24.02 -18.20 -19.80
CA LEU A 384 -23.99 -16.74 -19.85
C LEU A 384 -25.27 -16.10 -20.45
N THR A 385 -26.12 -16.91 -21.11
CA THR A 385 -27.29 -16.45 -21.89
C THR A 385 -28.63 -16.67 -21.20
N ASN A 386 -28.65 -17.16 -19.95
CA ASN A 386 -29.88 -17.19 -19.16
C ASN A 386 -30.35 -15.74 -18.93
N GLN A 387 -31.38 -15.32 -19.69
CA GLN A 387 -32.01 -14.03 -19.48
C GLN A 387 -32.56 -13.98 -18.06
N ASP A 388 -32.26 -12.90 -17.35
CA ASP A 388 -32.95 -12.65 -16.11
C ASP A 388 -34.43 -12.46 -16.41
N VAL A 389 -35.28 -13.28 -15.79
CA VAL A 389 -36.74 -13.20 -15.90
C VAL A 389 -37.38 -12.87 -14.56
N THR A 390 -36.58 -12.65 -13.52
CA THR A 390 -37.09 -12.37 -12.19
C THR A 390 -37.15 -10.86 -12.00
N PRO A 391 -38.33 -10.27 -11.79
CA PRO A 391 -38.41 -8.84 -11.54
C PRO A 391 -37.77 -8.45 -10.20
N PRO A 392 -37.28 -7.21 -10.09
CA PRO A 392 -36.74 -6.70 -8.84
C PRO A 392 -37.80 -6.67 -7.74
N THR A 393 -37.38 -6.56 -6.49
CA THR A 393 -38.23 -6.23 -5.34
C THR A 393 -38.05 -4.76 -5.00
N VAL A 394 -39.12 -4.06 -4.61
CA VAL A 394 -39.04 -2.64 -4.23
C VAL A 394 -40.07 -2.26 -3.15
N GLY A 395 -39.67 -1.41 -2.21
CA GLY A 395 -40.52 -0.90 -1.13
C GLY A 395 -40.13 0.52 -0.72
N VAL A 396 -41.10 1.45 -0.66
CA VAL A 396 -40.87 2.79 -0.09
C VAL A 396 -40.65 2.66 1.41
N THR A 397 -39.50 3.13 1.89
CA THR A 397 -39.07 3.07 3.29
C THR A 397 -39.21 4.41 4.02
N GLU A 398 -39.20 5.54 3.29
CA GLU A 398 -39.48 6.87 3.84
C GLU A 398 -40.26 7.69 2.80
N PRO A 399 -41.21 8.53 3.23
CA PRO A 399 -41.68 8.78 4.60
C PRO A 399 -42.52 7.62 5.18
N ALA A 400 -42.75 7.63 6.49
CA ALA A 400 -43.62 6.64 7.14
C ALA A 400 -45.09 6.83 6.74
N ALA A 401 -45.86 5.74 6.76
CA ALA A 401 -47.30 5.80 6.50
C ALA A 401 -48.01 6.77 7.47
N ASN A 402 -48.91 7.57 6.91
CA ASN A 402 -49.67 8.64 7.56
C ASN A 402 -48.85 9.86 8.03
N ALA A 403 -47.59 10.00 7.60
CA ALA A 403 -46.81 11.21 7.87
C ALA A 403 -47.51 12.46 7.32
N THR A 404 -47.45 13.57 8.07
CA THR A 404 -47.83 14.89 7.57
C THR A 404 -46.58 15.60 7.05
N LEU A 405 -46.65 16.09 5.83
CA LEU A 405 -45.52 16.54 5.02
C LEU A 405 -45.73 18.00 4.60
N SER A 406 -44.66 18.80 4.61
CA SER A 406 -44.64 20.16 4.07
C SER A 406 -43.23 20.53 3.64
N GLY A 407 -43.09 21.25 2.53
CA GLY A 407 -41.77 21.62 1.98
C GLY A 407 -41.05 20.46 1.30
N ASN A 408 -39.72 20.42 1.44
CA ASN A 408 -38.86 19.43 0.76
C ASN A 408 -38.72 18.16 1.59
N ILE A 409 -39.31 17.07 1.10
CA ILE A 409 -39.38 15.77 1.78
C ILE A 409 -38.45 14.77 1.11
N LYS A 410 -37.62 14.10 1.89
CA LYS A 410 -36.84 12.96 1.41
C LYS A 410 -37.75 11.75 1.18
N LEU A 411 -37.70 11.19 -0.03
CA LEU A 411 -38.25 9.89 -0.35
C LEU A 411 -37.13 8.86 -0.36
N SER A 412 -37.41 7.67 0.16
CA SER A 412 -36.46 6.56 0.22
C SER A 412 -37.17 5.26 -0.15
N ALA A 413 -36.54 4.42 -0.97
CA ALA A 413 -37.05 3.10 -1.33
C ALA A 413 -35.93 2.07 -1.35
N ALA A 414 -36.15 0.93 -0.73
CA ALA A 414 -35.25 -0.21 -0.85
C ALA A 414 -35.64 -1.02 -2.09
N ALA A 415 -34.69 -1.29 -2.99
CA ALA A 415 -34.90 -2.20 -4.10
C ALA A 415 -33.74 -3.18 -4.28
N SER A 416 -34.04 -4.43 -4.63
CA SER A 416 -33.03 -5.47 -4.85
C SER A 416 -33.48 -6.46 -5.91
N ASP A 417 -32.52 -7.09 -6.58
CA ASP A 417 -32.75 -8.01 -7.69
C ASP A 417 -31.77 -9.18 -7.60
N ASN A 418 -32.09 -10.32 -8.24
CA ASN A 418 -31.24 -11.50 -8.27
C ASN A 418 -29.98 -11.32 -9.13
N ILE A 419 -30.01 -10.43 -10.12
CA ILE A 419 -28.80 -10.00 -10.85
C ILE A 419 -28.47 -8.55 -10.53
N ARG A 420 -29.31 -7.59 -10.93
CA ARG A 420 -29.03 -6.15 -10.73
C ARG A 420 -30.22 -5.24 -11.01
N VAL A 421 -30.58 -4.39 -10.06
CA VAL A 421 -31.48 -3.24 -10.29
C VAL A 421 -30.78 -2.23 -11.22
N ALA A 422 -31.43 -1.81 -12.31
CA ALA A 422 -30.96 -0.78 -13.23
C ALA A 422 -31.49 0.62 -12.90
N THR A 423 -32.78 0.76 -12.57
CA THR A 423 -33.40 2.06 -12.29
C THR A 423 -34.42 2.00 -11.15
N VAL A 424 -34.61 3.10 -10.42
CA VAL A 424 -35.75 3.31 -9.52
C VAL A 424 -36.45 4.65 -9.79
N GLN A 425 -37.79 4.65 -9.88
CA GLN A 425 -38.63 5.83 -10.07
C GLN A 425 -39.65 5.97 -8.92
N PHE A 426 -39.71 7.13 -8.27
CA PHE A 426 -40.75 7.45 -7.29
C PHE A 426 -41.99 8.05 -7.94
N GLN A 427 -43.17 7.80 -7.35
CA GLN A 427 -44.46 8.34 -7.80
C GLN A 427 -45.34 8.80 -6.62
N ALA A 428 -46.12 9.87 -6.83
CA ALA A 428 -47.24 10.29 -5.98
C ALA A 428 -48.53 10.20 -6.81
N ASP A 429 -49.50 9.42 -6.34
CA ASP A 429 -50.79 9.18 -7.03
C ASP A 429 -50.64 8.78 -8.52
N GLY A 430 -49.56 8.05 -8.82
CA GLY A 430 -49.21 7.58 -10.17
C GLY A 430 -48.44 8.60 -11.03
N ALA A 431 -48.22 9.83 -10.56
CA ALA A 431 -47.37 10.81 -11.23
C ALA A 431 -45.92 10.68 -10.78
N ASN A 432 -44.96 10.72 -11.72
CA ASN A 432 -43.53 10.62 -11.42
C ASN A 432 -43.02 11.82 -10.59
N ILE A 433 -42.27 11.52 -9.54
CA ILE A 433 -41.55 12.49 -8.71
C ILE A 433 -40.09 12.48 -9.15
N GLY A 434 -39.64 13.56 -9.78
CA GLY A 434 -38.29 13.68 -10.33
C GLY A 434 -37.96 12.67 -11.43
N GLY A 435 -36.68 12.58 -11.80
CA GLY A 435 -36.18 11.65 -12.82
C GLY A 435 -35.93 10.23 -12.27
N GLN A 436 -35.78 9.26 -13.17
CA GLN A 436 -35.35 7.91 -12.80
C GLN A 436 -33.94 7.95 -12.23
N ILE A 437 -33.75 7.28 -11.10
CA ILE A 437 -32.43 7.12 -10.50
C ILE A 437 -31.72 6.00 -11.27
N THR A 438 -30.63 6.33 -11.97
CA THR A 438 -29.79 5.42 -12.76
C THR A 438 -28.36 5.37 -12.20
N ALA A 439 -27.56 4.38 -12.62
CA ALA A 439 -26.13 4.34 -12.29
C ALA A 439 -25.38 5.64 -12.70
N PRO A 440 -24.28 6.01 -12.01
CA PRO A 440 -23.44 5.13 -11.19
C PRO A 440 -23.89 4.91 -9.73
N ASP A 441 -24.98 5.52 -9.25
CA ASP A 441 -25.38 5.50 -7.82
C ASP A 441 -26.40 4.41 -7.46
N ILE A 442 -26.14 3.14 -7.79
CA ILE A 442 -27.04 2.04 -7.41
C ILE A 442 -26.63 1.44 -6.06
N VAL A 443 -26.94 2.14 -4.97
CA VAL A 443 -26.89 1.59 -3.60
C VAL A 443 -28.29 1.73 -3.00
N SER A 444 -28.96 0.60 -2.75
CA SER A 444 -30.23 0.60 -2.02
C SER A 444 -29.97 0.98 -0.55
N PRO A 445 -30.75 1.89 0.07
CA PRO A 445 -31.97 2.48 -0.46
C PRO A 445 -31.74 3.67 -1.40
N PHE A 446 -32.58 3.74 -2.43
CA PHE A 446 -32.64 4.82 -3.42
C PHE A 446 -33.32 6.03 -2.84
N THR A 447 -32.83 7.25 -3.11
CA THR A 447 -33.39 8.46 -2.51
C THR A 447 -33.57 9.61 -3.50
N ILE A 448 -34.61 10.42 -3.30
CA ILE A 448 -34.83 11.69 -3.99
C ILE A 448 -35.45 12.70 -3.01
N VAL A 449 -35.34 13.99 -3.31
CA VAL A 449 -36.07 15.04 -2.60
C VAL A 449 -37.32 15.42 -3.38
N TRP A 450 -38.47 15.38 -2.72
CA TRP A 450 -39.77 15.77 -3.23
C TRP A 450 -40.19 17.12 -2.65
N ASP A 451 -40.35 18.13 -3.50
CA ASP A 451 -40.93 19.42 -3.12
C ASP A 451 -42.46 19.34 -3.10
N THR A 452 -43.02 19.25 -1.89
CA THR A 452 -44.48 19.16 -1.67
C THR A 452 -45.21 20.49 -1.86
N ALA A 453 -44.51 21.63 -2.01
CA ALA A 453 -45.15 22.93 -2.25
C ALA A 453 -45.86 23.00 -3.62
N THR A 454 -45.47 22.13 -4.54
CA THR A 454 -46.08 21.98 -5.86
C THR A 454 -47.22 20.96 -5.90
N THR A 455 -47.46 20.26 -4.79
CA THR A 455 -48.52 19.25 -4.64
C THR A 455 -49.67 19.85 -3.83
N ALA A 456 -50.92 19.54 -4.19
CA ALA A 456 -52.08 20.01 -3.44
C ALA A 456 -52.07 19.47 -2.00
N ASP A 457 -52.60 20.24 -1.04
CA ASP A 457 -52.76 19.73 0.32
C ASP A 457 -53.84 18.62 0.36
N GLY A 458 -53.58 17.54 1.10
CA GLY A 458 -54.47 16.38 1.15
C GLY A 458 -53.76 15.04 1.30
N LEU A 459 -54.50 13.94 1.16
CA LEU A 459 -53.95 12.58 1.19
C LEU A 459 -53.35 12.18 -0.16
N HIS A 460 -52.13 11.65 -0.14
CA HIS A 460 -51.39 11.18 -1.32
C HIS A 460 -50.83 9.77 -1.10
N ASN A 461 -50.79 8.96 -2.16
CA ASN A 461 -50.20 7.63 -2.15
C ASN A 461 -48.83 7.63 -2.83
N LEU A 462 -47.78 7.32 -2.08
CA LEU A 462 -46.41 7.21 -2.59
C LEU A 462 -46.06 5.77 -2.98
N GLN A 463 -45.42 5.61 -4.13
CA GLN A 463 -44.93 4.32 -4.65
C GLN A 463 -43.54 4.47 -5.26
N ALA A 464 -42.83 3.36 -5.42
CA ALA A 464 -41.59 3.29 -6.18
C ALA A 464 -41.63 2.12 -7.18
N ILE A 465 -41.09 2.34 -8.38
CA ILE A 465 -40.96 1.34 -9.44
C ILE A 465 -39.48 1.02 -9.60
N ALA A 466 -39.08 -0.24 -9.48
CA ALA A 466 -37.72 -0.70 -9.79
C ALA A 466 -37.72 -1.47 -11.11
N THR A 467 -36.65 -1.30 -11.91
CA THR A 467 -36.42 -2.03 -13.16
C THR A 467 -35.00 -2.59 -13.15
N ASP A 468 -34.80 -3.84 -13.53
CA ASP A 468 -33.49 -4.50 -13.60
C ASP A 468 -32.75 -4.22 -14.94
N THR A 469 -31.53 -4.73 -15.08
CA THR A 469 -30.73 -4.57 -16.31
C THR A 469 -31.21 -5.40 -17.50
N SER A 470 -32.14 -6.32 -17.28
CA SER A 470 -32.78 -7.14 -18.31
C SER A 470 -34.16 -6.62 -18.72
N GLY A 471 -34.64 -5.54 -18.09
CA GLY A 471 -35.91 -4.88 -18.36
C GLY A 471 -37.10 -5.36 -17.52
N ASN A 472 -36.92 -6.28 -16.56
CA ASN A 472 -38.00 -6.69 -15.66
C ASN A 472 -38.27 -5.58 -14.65
N ALA A 473 -39.54 -5.33 -14.30
CA ALA A 473 -39.93 -4.26 -13.39
C ALA A 473 -40.95 -4.68 -12.34
N SER A 474 -40.92 -4.04 -11.18
CA SER A 474 -41.92 -4.18 -10.12
C SER A 474 -42.26 -2.83 -9.49
N THR A 475 -43.43 -2.75 -8.86
CA THR A 475 -43.93 -1.56 -8.17
C THR A 475 -44.19 -1.89 -6.70
N SER A 476 -43.82 -0.98 -5.80
CA SER A 476 -44.01 -1.16 -4.36
C SER A 476 -45.49 -1.07 -3.95
N ALA A 477 -45.80 -1.52 -2.74
CA ALA A 477 -47.05 -1.12 -2.08
C ALA A 477 -47.11 0.40 -1.91
N ALA A 478 -48.34 0.94 -1.89
CA ALA A 478 -48.57 2.37 -1.66
C ALA A 478 -48.38 2.76 -0.19
N VAL A 479 -47.65 3.84 0.06
CA VAL A 479 -47.52 4.49 1.37
C VAL A 479 -48.34 5.77 1.36
N GLN A 480 -49.44 5.81 2.13
CA GLN A 480 -50.28 7.01 2.23
C GLN A 480 -49.63 8.06 3.12
N VAL A 481 -49.67 9.33 2.73
CA VAL A 481 -49.16 10.50 3.47
C VAL A 481 -50.15 11.67 3.35
N THR A 482 -50.04 12.66 4.23
CA THR A 482 -50.82 13.91 4.16
C THR A 482 -49.89 15.07 3.81
N VAL A 483 -50.11 15.79 2.72
CA VAL A 483 -49.42 17.06 2.44
C VAL A 483 -50.21 18.20 3.09
N ASN A 484 -49.54 19.05 3.87
CA ASN A 484 -50.11 20.21 4.58
C ASN A 484 -49.12 21.38 4.60
N ASN A 485 -49.10 22.16 3.53
CA ASN A 485 -48.16 23.27 3.38
C ASN A 485 -48.51 24.52 4.23
N ALA A 486 -49.68 24.58 4.87
CA ALA A 486 -50.17 25.77 5.57
C ALA A 486 -49.71 25.89 7.05
N GLY A 487 -49.08 24.86 7.64
CA GLY A 487 -48.77 24.78 9.08
C GLY A 487 -47.29 24.68 9.49
N GLY A 488 -46.34 24.96 8.59
CA GLY A 488 -44.93 24.51 8.62
C GLY A 488 -44.10 24.64 9.91
N ASP A 489 -43.03 23.84 9.98
CA ASP A 489 -42.13 23.68 11.13
C ASP A 489 -41.38 24.97 11.50
N LYS A 490 -41.23 25.20 12.81
CA LYS A 490 -40.52 26.36 13.38
C LYS A 490 -39.50 25.98 14.45
N ILE A 491 -39.30 24.70 14.71
CA ILE A 491 -38.40 24.22 15.77
C ILE A 491 -37.04 23.90 15.13
N PRO A 492 -35.92 24.54 15.54
CA PRO A 492 -34.61 24.22 15.01
C PRO A 492 -34.07 22.85 15.45
N PRO A 493 -33.18 22.22 14.67
CA PRO A 493 -32.59 20.92 15.00
C PRO A 493 -31.65 21.00 16.22
N ALA A 494 -31.45 19.88 16.92
CA ALA A 494 -30.40 19.72 17.93
C ALA A 494 -29.14 19.11 17.30
N ILE A 495 -27.94 19.59 17.64
CA ILE A 495 -26.68 19.10 17.07
C ILE A 495 -25.51 19.07 18.07
N SER A 496 -24.65 18.04 17.99
CA SER A 496 -23.37 17.94 18.71
C SER A 496 -22.27 17.28 17.86
N ILE A 497 -21.00 17.60 18.12
CA ILE A 497 -19.84 16.89 17.52
C ILE A 497 -19.62 15.58 18.29
N ALA A 498 -19.63 14.47 17.56
CA ALA A 498 -19.39 13.12 18.09
C ALA A 498 -17.91 12.72 17.97
N LEU A 499 -17.27 13.07 16.85
CA LEU A 499 -15.84 12.85 16.61
C LEU A 499 -15.22 14.04 15.86
N PRO A 500 -13.93 14.33 16.12
CA PRO A 500 -13.08 13.70 17.13
C PRO A 500 -13.41 14.20 18.55
N ALA A 501 -12.82 13.60 19.59
CA ALA A 501 -13.05 14.05 20.97
C ALA A 501 -12.41 15.43 21.21
N ALA A 502 -13.00 16.25 22.10
CA ALA A 502 -12.46 17.56 22.43
C ALA A 502 -11.05 17.45 23.03
N GLY A 503 -10.11 18.22 22.48
CA GLY A 503 -8.69 18.22 22.88
C GLY A 503 -7.85 17.10 22.26
N SER A 504 -8.41 16.30 21.34
CA SER A 504 -7.68 15.22 20.67
C SER A 504 -6.56 15.72 19.76
N SER A 505 -5.54 14.89 19.60
CA SER A 505 -4.51 15.06 18.57
C SER A 505 -4.91 14.25 17.33
N ALA A 506 -4.66 14.82 16.15
CA ALA A 506 -5.03 14.26 14.87
C ALA A 506 -3.85 14.31 13.88
N SER A 507 -3.69 13.25 13.09
CA SER A 507 -2.74 13.21 11.98
C SER A 507 -3.33 12.42 10.82
N ASN A 508 -2.94 12.78 9.59
CA ASN A 508 -3.51 12.22 8.35
C ASN A 508 -5.06 12.38 8.28
N ALA A 509 -5.73 11.48 7.59
CA ALA A 509 -7.18 11.47 7.49
C ALA A 509 -7.85 11.08 8.83
N ILE A 510 -8.58 12.03 9.43
CA ILE A 510 -9.44 11.80 10.59
C ILE A 510 -10.91 11.94 10.22
N MET A 511 -11.77 11.28 10.99
CA MET A 511 -13.21 11.35 10.81
C MET A 511 -13.80 12.51 11.63
N LEU A 512 -14.53 13.39 10.97
CA LEU A 512 -15.47 14.32 11.59
C LEU A 512 -16.84 13.64 11.62
N SER A 513 -17.47 13.60 12.78
CA SER A 513 -18.82 13.07 12.94
C SER A 513 -19.67 13.97 13.82
N ALA A 514 -20.94 14.13 13.48
CA ALA A 514 -21.91 14.92 14.24
C ALA A 514 -23.20 14.13 14.44
N ASN A 515 -23.81 14.30 15.61
CA ASN A 515 -25.16 13.81 15.89
C ASN A 515 -26.12 14.98 15.72
N ALA A 516 -27.08 14.87 14.79
CA ALA A 516 -28.14 15.86 14.62
C ALA A 516 -29.52 15.20 14.60
N THR A 517 -30.49 15.80 15.28
CA THR A 517 -31.89 15.34 15.37
C THR A 517 -32.84 16.52 15.26
N ASP A 518 -34.03 16.29 14.74
CA ASP A 518 -35.07 17.30 14.57
C ASP A 518 -36.45 16.69 14.82
N ASN A 519 -37.47 17.50 15.12
CA ASN A 519 -38.85 17.03 15.32
C ASN A 519 -39.56 16.63 14.03
N MET A 520 -39.17 17.16 12.87
CA MET A 520 -39.65 16.72 11.56
C MET A 520 -38.55 16.00 10.79
N ALA A 521 -37.50 16.70 10.38
CA ALA A 521 -36.37 16.12 9.66
C ALA A 521 -35.21 17.10 9.53
N VAL A 522 -34.00 16.63 9.80
CA VAL A 522 -32.76 17.34 9.45
C VAL A 522 -32.53 17.25 7.94
N ALA A 523 -32.37 18.38 7.27
CA ALA A 523 -32.07 18.43 5.84
C ALA A 523 -30.57 18.31 5.54
N SER A 524 -29.71 18.89 6.38
CA SER A 524 -28.25 18.77 6.22
C SER A 524 -27.45 19.13 7.47
N VAL A 525 -26.21 18.66 7.53
CA VAL A 525 -25.19 19.06 8.48
C VAL A 525 -23.94 19.57 7.75
N GLN A 526 -23.59 20.83 7.93
CA GLN A 526 -22.37 21.46 7.40
C GLN A 526 -21.29 21.47 8.49
N PHE A 527 -20.19 20.74 8.29
CA PHE A 527 -19.02 20.85 9.16
C PHE A 527 -18.26 22.17 8.93
N LYS A 528 -17.63 22.69 9.98
CA LYS A 528 -16.82 23.91 9.94
C LYS A 528 -15.49 23.74 10.65
N ILE A 529 -14.42 24.29 10.08
CA ILE A 529 -13.07 24.38 10.66
C ILE A 529 -12.68 25.86 10.81
N ASN A 530 -12.36 26.28 12.03
CA ASN A 530 -12.10 27.67 12.39
C ASN A 530 -13.22 28.63 11.96
N GLY A 531 -14.47 28.15 11.97
CA GLY A 531 -15.67 28.88 11.56
C GLY A 531 -15.98 28.86 10.06
N ASN A 532 -15.05 28.40 9.22
CA ASN A 532 -15.23 28.27 7.77
C ASN A 532 -15.86 26.93 7.40
N ASP A 533 -16.69 26.89 6.36
CA ASP A 533 -17.29 25.66 5.88
C ASP A 533 -16.23 24.68 5.38
N PHE A 534 -16.35 23.42 5.82
CA PHE A 534 -15.44 22.34 5.47
C PHE A 534 -16.21 21.22 4.77
N GLY A 535 -15.91 21.02 3.49
CA GLY A 535 -16.62 20.09 2.62
C GLY A 535 -18.06 20.52 2.31
N PRO A 536 -18.78 19.77 1.45
CA PRO A 536 -20.20 20.00 1.20
C PRO A 536 -21.06 19.61 2.42
N PRO A 537 -22.28 20.19 2.58
CA PRO A 537 -23.22 19.75 3.61
C PRO A 537 -23.60 18.28 3.44
N VAL A 538 -23.59 17.53 4.54
CA VAL A 538 -24.00 16.11 4.56
C VAL A 538 -25.50 16.02 4.77
N SER A 539 -26.24 15.51 3.79
CA SER A 539 -27.71 15.54 3.75
C SER A 539 -28.40 14.38 4.48
N ALA A 540 -27.66 13.39 4.99
CA ALA A 540 -28.23 12.24 5.71
C ALA A 540 -27.26 11.66 6.75
N PRO A 541 -27.78 11.09 7.86
CA PRO A 541 -26.95 10.42 8.85
C PRO A 541 -26.42 9.06 8.35
N PRO A 542 -25.25 8.59 8.83
CA PRO A 542 -24.40 9.27 9.79
C PRO A 542 -23.70 10.48 9.15
N TYR A 543 -23.79 11.64 9.82
CA TYR A 543 -23.22 12.88 9.30
C TYR A 543 -21.71 12.83 9.49
N ILE A 544 -21.02 12.38 8.45
CA ILE A 544 -19.58 12.10 8.49
C ILE A 544 -18.89 12.79 7.33
N LEU A 545 -17.73 13.40 7.62
CA LEU A 545 -16.74 13.78 6.63
C LEU A 545 -15.37 13.29 7.06
N VAL A 546 -14.50 13.09 6.08
CA VAL A 546 -13.08 12.83 6.34
C VAL A 546 -12.33 14.14 6.19
N TRP A 547 -11.66 14.55 7.25
CA TRP A 547 -10.71 15.65 7.20
C TRP A 547 -9.30 15.09 7.10
N ASP A 548 -8.69 15.25 5.92
CA ASP A 548 -7.26 14.99 5.75
C ASP A 548 -6.45 16.13 6.36
N THR A 549 -5.92 15.89 7.56
CA THR A 549 -5.11 16.89 8.26
C THR A 549 -3.74 17.06 7.61
N ALA A 550 -3.28 16.14 6.74
CA ALA A 550 -1.95 16.20 6.13
C ALA A 550 -1.75 17.43 5.22
N ALA A 551 -2.84 17.98 4.68
CA ALA A 551 -2.83 19.22 3.90
C ALA A 551 -2.96 20.49 4.77
N SER A 552 -3.19 20.34 6.08
CA SER A 552 -3.34 21.44 7.05
C SER A 552 -2.04 21.68 7.82
N ALA A 553 -1.73 22.92 8.16
CA ALA A 553 -0.57 23.23 9.01
C ALA A 553 -0.74 22.60 10.40
N ASP A 554 0.35 22.17 11.04
CA ASP A 554 0.30 21.68 12.43
C ASP A 554 -0.15 22.80 13.37
N GLY A 555 -1.09 22.51 14.27
CA GLY A 555 -1.66 23.50 15.19
C GLY A 555 -3.03 23.13 15.73
N THR A 556 -3.61 23.99 16.56
CA THR A 556 -4.96 23.77 17.13
C THR A 556 -6.03 24.40 16.24
N TYR A 557 -7.05 23.61 15.88
CA TYR A 557 -8.19 23.99 15.08
C TYR A 557 -9.48 23.86 15.89
N ALA A 558 -10.40 24.79 15.70
CA ALA A 558 -11.75 24.72 16.26
C ALA A 558 -12.69 24.05 15.25
N VAL A 559 -13.20 22.85 15.54
CA VAL A 559 -14.18 22.17 14.66
C VAL A 559 -15.57 22.24 15.27
N SER A 560 -16.56 22.55 14.43
CA SER A 560 -17.98 22.67 14.76
C SER A 560 -18.84 22.20 13.58
N ALA A 561 -20.16 22.24 13.71
CA ALA A 561 -21.08 21.90 12.63
C ALA A 561 -22.41 22.65 12.77
N VAL A 562 -23.11 22.87 11.66
CA VAL A 562 -24.44 23.50 11.59
C VAL A 562 -25.44 22.49 11.03
N ALA A 563 -26.49 22.18 11.78
CA ALA A 563 -27.65 21.42 11.28
C ALA A 563 -28.71 22.39 10.76
N THR A 564 -29.31 22.07 9.61
CA THR A 564 -30.49 22.77 9.07
C THR A 564 -31.59 21.74 8.82
N ASP A 565 -32.83 22.04 9.21
CA ASP A 565 -33.99 21.19 8.97
C ASP A 565 -34.61 21.41 7.58
N THR A 566 -35.62 20.60 7.25
CA THR A 566 -36.35 20.65 5.96
C THR A 566 -37.26 21.87 5.78
N SER A 567 -37.50 22.63 6.85
CA SER A 567 -38.27 23.88 6.84
C SER A 567 -37.39 25.14 6.90
N GLY A 568 -36.06 24.97 6.94
CA GLY A 568 -35.07 26.05 6.95
C GLY A 568 -34.66 26.55 8.34
N ASN A 569 -35.11 25.92 9.44
CA ASN A 569 -34.60 26.27 10.77
C ASN A 569 -33.21 25.64 10.97
N SER A 570 -32.33 26.30 11.74
CA SER A 570 -30.92 25.85 11.88
C SER A 570 -30.37 26.02 13.29
N ALA A 571 -29.42 25.15 13.68
CA ALA A 571 -28.66 25.23 14.93
C ALA A 571 -27.18 24.90 14.72
N THR A 572 -26.30 25.44 15.58
CA THR A 572 -24.84 25.26 15.53
C THR A 572 -24.32 24.54 16.76
N ALA A 573 -23.47 23.52 16.57
CA ALA A 573 -22.82 22.80 17.65
C ALA A 573 -21.72 23.64 18.31
N GLN A 574 -21.49 23.42 19.61
CA GLN A 574 -20.33 24.00 20.31
C GLN A 574 -19.03 23.52 19.65
N ALA A 575 -18.11 24.46 19.39
CA ALA A 575 -16.83 24.13 18.80
C ALA A 575 -15.93 23.35 19.79
N ILE A 576 -15.26 22.32 19.28
CA ILE A 576 -14.23 21.56 20.01
C ILE A 576 -12.84 21.88 19.46
N SER A 577 -11.83 21.82 20.31
CA SER A 577 -10.43 21.98 19.88
C SER A 577 -9.87 20.64 19.42
N VAL A 578 -9.18 20.64 18.27
CA VAL A 578 -8.45 19.48 17.71
C VAL A 578 -7.05 19.95 17.36
N THR A 579 -6.02 19.26 17.81
CA THR A 579 -4.63 19.61 17.50
C THR A 579 -4.12 18.72 16.37
N THR A 580 -3.82 19.30 15.22
CA THR A 580 -3.18 18.55 14.14
C THR A 580 -1.68 18.47 14.35
N ASP A 581 -1.14 17.27 14.15
CA ASP A 581 0.27 16.95 14.23
C ASP A 581 0.62 15.97 13.12
N ASN A 582 0.91 16.48 11.92
CA ASN A 582 1.25 15.66 10.76
C ASN A 582 2.75 15.33 10.68
N ARG A 583 3.46 15.47 11.80
CA ARG A 583 4.88 15.12 11.85
C ARG A 583 5.03 13.61 11.69
N GLN A 584 6.05 13.18 10.96
CA GLN A 584 6.47 11.78 10.93
C GLN A 584 6.90 11.39 12.36
N HIS A 585 6.11 10.53 13.01
CA HIS A 585 6.46 10.01 14.34
C HIS A 585 7.60 9.00 14.22
N TRP A 586 8.64 9.19 15.01
CA TRP A 586 9.82 8.31 15.06
C TRP A 586 9.66 7.19 16.09
N TYR A 587 8.55 7.21 16.83
CA TYR A 587 8.15 6.27 17.86
C TYR A 587 7.22 5.20 17.28
N THR A 588 7.52 3.94 17.60
CA THR A 588 6.58 2.83 17.42
C THR A 588 6.14 2.38 18.81
N ALA A 589 4.82 2.36 19.07
CA ALA A 589 4.30 1.85 20.33
C ALA A 589 4.60 0.36 20.47
N PHE A 590 5.19 -0.02 21.58
CA PHE A 590 5.48 -1.40 21.95
C PHE A 590 4.96 -1.64 23.37
N THR A 591 4.33 -2.80 23.58
CA THR A 591 3.93 -3.29 24.89
C THR A 591 4.77 -4.53 25.21
N PRO A 592 5.60 -4.52 26.26
CA PRO A 592 6.40 -5.67 26.62
C PRO A 592 5.53 -6.90 26.92
N ILE A 593 5.95 -8.06 26.42
CA ILE A 593 5.36 -9.35 26.79
C ILE A 593 5.88 -9.74 28.18
N ARG A 594 7.16 -9.46 28.47
CA ARG A 594 7.80 -9.76 29.73
C ARG A 594 8.75 -8.64 30.10
N GLU A 595 8.81 -8.34 31.39
CA GLU A 595 9.72 -7.37 31.95
C GLU A 595 10.68 -8.06 32.91
N PHE A 596 11.95 -7.68 32.85
CA PHE A 596 13.00 -8.22 33.70
C PHE A 596 13.84 -7.08 34.28
N TYR A 597 14.35 -7.30 35.49
CA TYR A 597 15.22 -6.35 36.16
C TYR A 597 16.66 -6.86 36.14
N VAL A 598 17.57 -5.98 35.77
CA VAL A 598 18.99 -6.30 35.57
C VAL A 598 19.82 -5.38 36.47
N SER A 599 20.85 -5.92 37.13
CA SER A 599 21.80 -5.12 37.91
C SER A 599 23.24 -5.57 37.65
N PRO A 600 24.25 -4.75 37.96
CA PRO A 600 25.65 -5.11 37.68
C PRO A 600 26.10 -6.40 38.37
N ASN A 601 25.59 -6.65 39.57
CA ASN A 601 25.92 -7.82 40.40
C ASN A 601 24.74 -8.79 40.52
N GLY A 602 23.80 -8.76 39.57
CA GLY A 602 22.57 -9.54 39.64
C GLY A 602 22.85 -11.05 39.62
N ALA A 603 22.44 -11.75 40.67
CA ALA A 603 22.50 -13.22 40.79
C ALA A 603 21.11 -13.87 40.83
N GLY A 604 20.06 -13.05 40.74
CA GLY A 604 18.66 -13.48 40.72
C GLY A 604 18.18 -13.88 39.33
N ASN A 605 16.88 -14.12 39.22
CA ASN A 605 16.21 -14.54 37.98
C ASN A 605 15.61 -13.37 37.17
N GLY A 606 15.72 -12.13 37.68
CA GLY A 606 15.23 -10.93 37.01
C GLY A 606 13.76 -10.61 37.26
N SER A 607 13.07 -11.35 38.15
CA SER A 607 11.62 -11.17 38.36
C SER A 607 11.24 -9.88 39.09
N SER A 608 12.18 -9.21 39.76
CA SER A 608 11.94 -7.97 40.51
C SER A 608 13.23 -7.17 40.69
N GLN A 609 13.12 -5.90 41.07
CA GLN A 609 14.29 -5.08 41.45
C GLN A 609 15.08 -5.66 42.63
N SER A 610 14.44 -6.46 43.49
CA SER A 610 15.07 -7.15 44.61
C SER A 610 15.71 -8.50 44.27
N SER A 611 15.39 -9.07 43.10
CA SER A 611 16.02 -10.28 42.56
C SER A 611 16.52 -10.06 41.12
N PRO A 612 17.38 -9.06 40.89
CA PRO A 612 17.81 -8.73 39.54
C PRO A 612 18.75 -9.80 38.99
N MET A 613 18.66 -10.05 37.68
CA MET A 613 19.60 -10.92 36.96
C MET A 613 20.81 -10.14 36.47
N SER A 614 21.87 -10.85 36.04
CA SER A 614 23.01 -10.21 35.37
C SER A 614 22.67 -9.81 33.93
N LEU A 615 23.38 -8.82 33.39
CA LEU A 615 23.23 -8.41 31.99
C LEU A 615 23.63 -9.52 31.00
N ALA A 616 24.60 -10.35 31.36
CA ALA A 616 24.97 -11.53 30.56
C ALA A 616 23.83 -12.55 30.50
N SER A 617 23.15 -12.79 31.63
CA SER A 617 21.96 -13.65 31.67
C SER A 617 20.81 -13.04 30.85
N ALA A 618 20.60 -11.73 30.93
CA ALA A 618 19.57 -11.04 30.15
C ALA A 618 19.78 -11.22 28.64
N VAL A 619 20.98 -10.96 28.14
CA VAL A 619 21.30 -11.09 26.71
C VAL A 619 21.22 -12.55 26.22
N SER A 620 21.74 -13.50 27.01
CA SER A 620 21.74 -14.92 26.63
C SER A 620 20.34 -15.56 26.65
N SER A 621 19.41 -15.02 27.44
CA SER A 621 18.04 -15.55 27.59
C SER A 621 16.96 -14.77 26.82
N ALA A 622 17.31 -13.70 26.09
CA ALA A 622 16.35 -12.82 25.45
C ALA A 622 15.44 -13.50 24.41
N ASN A 623 14.19 -13.02 24.32
CA ASN A 623 13.19 -13.45 23.34
C ASN A 623 12.42 -12.22 22.83
N PRO A 624 11.80 -12.32 21.63
CA PRO A 624 10.95 -11.24 21.10
C PRO A 624 9.90 -10.78 22.13
N GLY A 625 9.85 -9.47 22.39
CA GLY A 625 8.89 -8.86 23.32
C GLY A 625 9.40 -8.72 24.76
N ASP A 626 10.65 -9.08 25.04
CA ASP A 626 11.26 -8.84 26.35
C ASP A 626 11.69 -7.38 26.51
N GLU A 627 11.41 -6.80 27.67
CA GLU A 627 11.97 -5.53 28.13
C GLU A 627 12.84 -5.75 29.38
N TYR A 628 14.08 -5.29 29.32
CA TYR A 628 15.07 -5.40 30.38
C TYR A 628 15.32 -4.02 30.97
N TRP A 629 14.87 -3.83 32.21
CA TRP A 629 15.11 -2.66 33.03
C TRP A 629 16.45 -2.77 33.75
N LEU A 630 17.44 -2.01 33.31
CA LEU A 630 18.74 -1.94 33.96
C LEU A 630 18.68 -0.93 35.11
N LEU A 631 18.95 -1.41 36.31
CA LEU A 631 19.07 -0.61 37.53
C LEU A 631 20.36 0.20 37.54
N ALA A 632 20.43 1.18 38.45
CA ALA A 632 21.59 2.02 38.64
C ALA A 632 22.87 1.21 38.89
N GLY A 633 23.97 1.64 38.28
CA GLY A 633 25.31 1.09 38.48
C GLY A 633 26.09 0.88 37.19
N THR A 634 27.35 0.46 37.34
CA THR A 634 28.29 0.26 36.23
C THR A 634 28.37 -1.20 35.83
N TYR A 635 28.08 -1.49 34.56
CA TYR A 635 28.09 -2.83 33.96
C TYR A 635 29.37 -3.03 33.14
N PRO A 636 30.36 -3.79 33.65
CA PRO A 636 31.61 -4.05 32.93
C PRO A 636 31.41 -5.15 31.89
N VAL A 637 31.20 -4.78 30.63
CA VAL A 637 30.86 -5.73 29.56
C VAL A 637 31.94 -5.85 28.49
N GLY A 638 32.83 -4.88 28.34
CA GLY A 638 33.80 -4.83 27.23
C GLY A 638 33.08 -4.67 25.88
N ARG A 639 32.67 -5.77 25.24
CA ARG A 639 31.82 -5.76 24.03
C ARG A 639 30.63 -6.70 24.20
N LEU A 640 29.43 -6.11 24.34
CA LEU A 640 28.17 -6.82 24.54
C LEU A 640 27.50 -7.13 23.20
N ILE A 641 27.37 -8.42 22.87
CA ILE A 641 26.79 -8.87 21.60
C ILE A 641 25.29 -9.13 21.75
N LEU A 642 24.47 -8.35 21.06
CA LEU A 642 23.02 -8.58 20.96
C LEU A 642 22.73 -9.35 19.67
N ALA A 643 22.81 -10.68 19.72
CA ALA A 643 22.65 -11.57 18.55
C ALA A 643 21.22 -12.14 18.41
N ARG A 644 20.44 -12.15 19.47
CA ARG A 644 19.06 -12.67 19.43
C ARG A 644 18.15 -11.67 18.73
N ALA A 645 17.25 -12.14 17.88
CA ALA A 645 16.37 -11.30 17.09
C ALA A 645 15.00 -11.13 17.76
N GLY A 646 14.53 -9.88 17.83
CA GLY A 646 13.13 -9.54 18.02
C GLY A 646 12.36 -9.54 16.70
N THR A 647 11.17 -8.94 16.72
CA THR A 647 10.31 -8.74 15.53
C THR A 647 9.79 -7.30 15.52
N ALA A 648 9.25 -6.85 14.39
CA ALA A 648 8.69 -5.48 14.28
C ALA A 648 7.61 -5.19 15.32
N SER A 649 6.76 -6.17 15.66
CA SER A 649 5.71 -6.03 16.67
C SER A 649 6.18 -6.33 18.10
N ASN A 650 7.28 -7.08 18.24
CA ASN A 650 7.83 -7.49 19.53
C ASN A 650 9.36 -7.33 19.52
N PRO A 651 9.88 -6.09 19.58
CA PRO A 651 11.30 -5.84 19.75
C PRO A 651 11.82 -6.43 21.05
N ILE A 652 13.15 -6.58 21.15
CA ILE A 652 13.84 -6.84 22.41
C ILE A 652 14.37 -5.51 22.90
N VAL A 653 13.92 -5.05 24.05
CA VAL A 653 14.24 -3.72 24.59
C VAL A 653 15.16 -3.86 25.78
N TYR A 654 16.35 -3.25 25.69
CA TYR A 654 17.24 -3.05 26.82
C TYR A 654 17.22 -1.58 27.16
N ARG A 655 16.82 -1.24 28.39
CA ARG A 655 16.70 0.17 28.77
C ARG A 655 17.07 0.46 30.20
N ALA A 656 17.56 1.67 30.46
CA ALA A 656 17.77 2.17 31.81
C ALA A 656 16.43 2.33 32.54
N MET A 657 16.40 1.97 33.82
CA MET A 657 15.26 2.22 34.68
C MET A 657 15.07 3.74 34.85
N PRO A 658 13.84 4.28 34.75
CA PRO A 658 13.65 5.72 34.73
C PRO A 658 14.17 6.38 36.01
N GLY A 659 14.97 7.43 35.86
CA GLY A 659 15.62 8.14 36.97
C GLY A 659 16.81 7.40 37.59
N GLN A 660 17.22 6.23 37.07
CA GLN A 660 18.39 5.49 37.52
C GLN A 660 19.54 5.54 36.52
N HIS A 661 20.75 5.78 37.01
CA HIS A 661 21.95 5.94 36.17
C HIS A 661 22.60 4.58 35.86
N ALA A 662 22.24 3.99 34.71
CA ALA A 662 22.83 2.74 34.23
C ALA A 662 24.01 3.04 33.28
N ILE A 663 25.22 2.67 33.71
CA ILE A 663 26.48 2.94 33.00
C ILE A 663 26.98 1.65 32.36
N ILE A 664 27.07 1.60 31.03
CA ILE A 664 27.69 0.51 30.28
C ILE A 664 29.17 0.83 30.11
N ASN A 665 30.03 0.12 30.86
CA ASN A 665 31.48 0.18 30.68
C ASN A 665 31.89 -0.86 29.61
N GLY A 666 31.81 -0.43 28.36
CA GLY A 666 31.99 -1.23 27.16
C GLY A 666 31.18 -0.71 25.97
N THR A 667 30.88 -1.60 25.03
CA THR A 667 30.25 -1.28 23.74
C THR A 667 29.09 -2.24 23.40
N PHE A 668 28.13 -1.79 22.60
CA PHE A 668 27.07 -2.64 22.03
C PHE A 668 27.40 -3.08 20.60
N TYR A 669 27.29 -4.38 20.34
CA TYR A 669 27.42 -4.97 19.02
C TYR A 669 26.12 -5.68 18.62
N ILE A 670 25.28 -5.00 17.83
CA ILE A 670 23.90 -5.40 17.56
C ILE A 670 23.81 -6.10 16.20
N THR A 671 23.57 -7.40 16.23
CA THR A 671 23.48 -8.27 15.04
C THR A 671 22.14 -8.96 14.88
N GLY A 672 21.36 -9.11 15.96
CA GLY A 672 19.99 -9.58 15.92
C GLY A 672 19.01 -8.46 15.55
N ALA A 673 18.05 -8.75 14.68
CA ALA A 673 17.03 -7.78 14.26
C ALA A 673 16.17 -7.26 15.42
N TYR A 674 15.64 -6.04 15.31
CA TYR A 674 14.69 -5.42 16.26
C TYR A 674 15.16 -5.40 17.72
N ASN A 675 16.44 -5.08 17.95
CA ASN A 675 16.97 -4.80 19.28
C ASN A 675 17.00 -3.29 19.54
N TRP A 676 16.47 -2.88 20.69
CA TRP A 676 16.40 -1.48 21.10
C TRP A 676 17.30 -1.28 22.33
N VAL A 677 18.17 -0.27 22.28
CA VAL A 677 19.03 0.15 23.40
C VAL A 677 18.67 1.57 23.80
N TRP A 678 18.28 1.76 25.05
CA TRP A 678 17.57 2.97 25.46
C TRP A 678 18.06 3.54 26.79
N GLY A 679 18.57 4.77 26.75
CA GLY A 679 18.76 5.61 27.95
C GLY A 679 20.03 5.28 28.73
N PHE A 680 20.98 4.59 28.11
CA PHE A 680 22.23 4.22 28.75
C PHE A 680 23.27 5.33 28.70
N ASP A 681 24.12 5.36 29.72
CA ASP A 681 25.40 6.06 29.68
C ASP A 681 26.49 5.06 29.25
N ILE A 682 27.11 5.26 28.09
CA ILE A 682 27.98 4.28 27.42
C ILE A 682 29.39 4.84 27.31
N THR A 683 30.36 4.12 27.87
CA THR A 683 31.77 4.53 27.91
C THR A 683 32.74 3.36 27.86
N ASP A 684 33.95 3.54 27.32
CA ASP A 684 35.04 2.54 27.34
C ASP A 684 36.38 3.23 27.70
N PRO A 685 36.52 3.71 28.95
CA PRO A 685 37.69 4.46 29.40
C PRO A 685 38.94 3.58 29.50
N GLY A 686 38.81 2.26 29.48
CA GLY A 686 39.93 1.34 29.41
C GLY A 686 40.44 1.09 27.99
N GLY A 687 39.68 1.53 26.96
CA GLY A 687 39.94 1.18 25.57
C GLY A 687 39.98 -0.34 25.33
N THR A 688 39.28 -1.10 26.16
CA THR A 688 39.39 -2.56 26.18
C THR A 688 38.64 -3.22 25.02
N SER A 689 37.67 -2.53 24.43
CA SER A 689 36.83 -3.08 23.38
C SER A 689 37.47 -2.99 21.99
N GLY A 690 37.98 -1.82 21.58
CA GLY A 690 38.44 -1.58 20.20
C GLY A 690 37.33 -1.29 19.18
N TYR A 691 36.09 -1.00 19.62
CA TYR A 691 34.91 -0.94 18.74
C TYR A 691 34.03 0.29 18.99
N ASP A 692 33.02 0.48 18.13
CA ASP A 692 32.04 1.57 18.25
C ASP A 692 31.22 1.45 19.54
N GLY A 693 30.84 2.57 20.16
CA GLY A 693 29.97 2.61 21.34
C GLY A 693 28.67 1.84 21.10
N ILE A 694 28.02 2.10 19.97
CA ILE A 694 26.94 1.28 19.43
C ILE A 694 27.23 0.94 17.97
N ALA A 695 27.44 -0.34 17.67
CA ALA A 695 27.59 -0.84 16.31
C ALA A 695 26.31 -1.57 15.87
N ALA A 696 25.57 -0.98 14.93
CA ALA A 696 24.28 -1.49 14.45
C ALA A 696 24.40 -2.14 13.06
N TYR A 697 24.21 -3.47 13.00
CA TYR A 697 24.35 -4.27 11.78
C TYR A 697 23.04 -4.88 11.28
N SER A 698 21.92 -4.67 11.97
CA SER A 698 20.68 -5.39 11.72
C SER A 698 19.46 -4.48 11.58
N LYS A 699 18.42 -4.99 10.92
CA LYS A 699 17.16 -4.28 10.68
C LYS A 699 16.40 -3.97 11.97
N GLY A 700 15.68 -2.85 12.01
CA GLY A 700 14.86 -2.44 13.15
C GLY A 700 15.64 -2.10 14.42
N THR A 701 16.96 -1.89 14.32
CA THR A 701 17.78 -1.48 15.48
C THR A 701 17.42 -0.06 15.89
N HIS A 702 17.06 0.14 17.15
CA HIS A 702 16.82 1.48 17.70
C HIS A 702 17.84 1.80 18.78
N ALA A 703 18.50 2.96 18.67
CA ALA A 703 19.29 3.55 19.74
C ALA A 703 18.61 4.83 20.19
N ILE A 704 18.09 4.82 21.42
CA ILE A 704 17.18 5.87 21.93
C ILE A 704 17.80 6.52 23.16
N ASN A 705 17.98 7.85 23.14
CA ASN A 705 18.35 8.66 24.30
C ASN A 705 19.60 8.21 25.06
N ASN A 706 20.54 7.53 24.40
CA ASN A 706 21.80 7.11 25.02
C ASN A 706 22.80 8.27 25.08
N THR A 707 23.61 8.34 26.12
CA THR A 707 24.80 9.20 26.21
C THR A 707 26.01 8.34 25.91
N ILE A 708 26.85 8.73 24.94
CA ILE A 708 27.98 7.93 24.45
C ILE A 708 29.24 8.79 24.49
N HIS A 709 30.23 8.38 25.29
CA HIS A 709 31.45 9.16 25.46
C HIS A 709 32.68 8.35 25.88
N ASP A 710 33.86 8.96 25.70
CA ASP A 710 35.16 8.44 26.18
C ASP A 710 35.53 7.04 25.67
N LEU A 711 35.36 6.81 24.37
CA LEU A 711 35.77 5.59 23.68
C LEU A 711 37.27 5.66 23.31
N LEU A 712 38.16 5.21 24.22
CA LEU A 712 39.60 5.45 24.10
C LEU A 712 40.36 4.59 23.07
N SER A 713 39.71 3.59 22.49
CA SER A 713 40.34 2.58 21.61
C SER A 713 40.23 2.87 20.10
N GLY A 714 39.67 4.02 19.71
CA GLY A 714 39.58 4.44 18.31
C GLY A 714 38.28 4.07 17.59
N GLY A 715 37.30 3.48 18.29
CA GLY A 715 35.96 3.25 17.77
C GLY A 715 35.12 4.53 17.64
N ASN A 716 34.03 4.46 16.87
CA ASN A 716 33.09 5.58 16.70
C ASN A 716 32.08 5.62 17.85
N GLY A 717 31.42 6.75 18.09
CA GLY A 717 30.28 6.79 19.03
C GLY A 717 29.16 5.84 18.57
N ILE A 718 28.67 6.05 17.35
CA ILE A 718 27.69 5.19 16.68
C ILE A 718 28.24 4.77 15.31
N GLY A 719 28.28 3.45 15.08
CA GLY A 719 28.55 2.81 13.78
C GLY A 719 27.26 2.27 13.16
N GLY A 720 26.72 2.96 12.16
CA GLY A 720 25.51 2.53 11.41
C GLY A 720 25.87 1.81 10.11
N TRP A 721 25.94 0.48 10.13
CA TRP A 721 26.48 -0.31 9.00
C TRP A 721 25.41 -0.69 7.96
N MET A 722 25.80 -0.87 6.69
CA MET A 722 24.88 -0.93 5.54
C MET A 722 23.65 -1.85 5.68
N ASN A 723 23.74 -2.98 6.40
CA ASN A 723 22.81 -4.11 6.29
C ASN A 723 21.53 -4.04 7.15
N GLY A 724 20.91 -2.87 7.31
CA GLY A 724 19.80 -2.70 8.27
C GLY A 724 18.69 -1.76 7.82
N GLU A 725 17.61 -2.34 7.27
CA GLU A 725 16.34 -1.64 7.04
C GLU A 725 15.73 -1.13 8.36
N GLY A 726 15.17 0.08 8.35
CA GLY A 726 14.42 0.61 9.51
C GLY A 726 15.27 0.87 10.75
N GLN A 727 16.55 1.23 10.60
CA GLN A 727 17.38 1.67 11.73
C GLN A 727 17.04 3.10 12.16
N VAL A 728 16.89 3.31 13.47
CA VAL A 728 16.52 4.61 14.07
C VAL A 728 17.50 4.97 15.19
N PHE A 729 18.18 6.10 15.04
CA PHE A 729 19.05 6.68 16.06
C PHE A 729 18.40 7.97 16.55
N TYR A 730 17.75 7.91 17.70
CA TYR A 730 16.89 8.97 18.21
C TYR A 730 17.41 9.55 19.53
N GLY A 731 17.57 10.87 19.63
CA GLY A 731 17.74 11.56 20.90
C GLY A 731 19.05 11.30 21.65
N ASN A 732 20.02 10.63 21.02
CA ASN A 732 21.30 10.26 21.61
C ASN A 732 22.21 11.48 21.76
N ILE A 733 23.09 11.45 22.76
CA ILE A 733 24.10 12.47 23.03
C ILE A 733 25.47 11.83 22.85
N ILE A 734 26.32 12.39 21.99
CA ILE A 734 27.55 11.75 21.55
C ILE A 734 28.68 12.78 21.61
N PHE A 735 29.73 12.49 22.36
CA PHE A 735 30.87 13.39 22.51
C PHE A 735 32.14 12.67 22.95
N SER A 736 33.31 13.31 22.79
CA SER A 736 34.55 12.88 23.41
C SER A 736 34.84 13.73 24.65
N GLY A 737 34.87 13.14 25.85
CA GLY A 737 35.25 13.81 27.09
C GLY A 737 36.77 13.89 27.30
N THR A 738 37.55 13.09 26.56
CA THR A 738 39.00 13.07 26.71
C THR A 738 39.70 14.15 25.88
N THR A 739 40.61 14.89 26.55
CA THR A 739 41.59 15.78 25.92
C THR A 739 42.81 15.03 25.41
N THR A 740 42.92 13.73 25.75
CA THR A 740 44.07 12.90 25.41
C THR A 740 43.93 12.41 23.98
N PRO A 741 44.89 12.70 23.10
CA PRO A 741 44.73 12.39 21.69
C PRO A 741 44.73 10.87 21.39
N LEU A 742 43.61 10.34 20.87
CA LEU A 742 43.44 8.93 20.47
C LEU A 742 44.42 8.49 19.38
N SER A 743 44.93 7.26 19.41
CA SER A 743 45.89 6.74 18.42
C SER A 743 45.30 6.49 17.01
N GLN A 744 43.96 6.50 16.85
CA GLN A 744 43.25 6.24 15.59
C GLN A 744 42.08 7.23 15.32
N ARG A 745 41.54 7.21 14.09
CA ARG A 745 40.46 8.08 13.60
C ARG A 745 39.12 7.74 14.27
N GLY A 746 38.73 8.47 15.32
CA GLY A 746 37.39 8.34 15.92
C GLY A 746 36.39 9.36 15.37
N HIS A 747 35.17 8.91 15.04
CA HIS A 747 34.03 9.78 14.69
C HIS A 747 32.94 9.69 15.76
N ASN A 748 32.15 10.75 15.95
CA ASN A 748 30.95 10.61 16.78
C ASN A 748 29.95 9.65 16.11
N ILE A 749 29.68 9.87 14.83
CA ILE A 749 28.82 8.99 14.03
C ILE A 749 29.56 8.64 12.74
N TYR A 750 29.70 7.35 12.47
CA TYR A 750 30.16 6.82 11.19
C TYR A 750 29.09 5.89 10.62
N THR A 751 28.67 6.11 9.37
CA THR A 751 27.50 5.40 8.83
C THR A 751 27.57 5.15 7.33
N GLN A 752 26.87 4.11 6.89
CA GLN A 752 26.78 3.66 5.51
C GLN A 752 25.38 3.10 5.24
N ASN A 753 24.88 3.27 4.02
CA ASN A 753 23.54 2.79 3.66
C ASN A 753 23.34 2.68 2.14
N LYS A 754 22.50 1.73 1.72
CA LYS A 754 22.08 1.52 0.33
C LYS A 754 20.56 1.64 0.26
N PHE A 755 20.09 2.78 -0.24
CA PHE A 755 18.67 3.15 -0.19
C PHE A 755 17.75 2.15 -0.90
N SER A 756 18.16 1.63 -2.06
CA SER A 756 17.36 0.67 -2.84
C SER A 756 17.02 -0.62 -2.10
N ASP A 757 17.87 -1.01 -1.14
CA ASP A 757 17.75 -2.29 -0.44
C ASP A 757 17.15 -2.11 0.96
N TYR A 758 17.39 -0.96 1.60
CA TYR A 758 17.10 -0.75 3.03
C TYR A 758 16.28 0.50 3.35
N GLY A 759 15.94 1.32 2.34
CA GLY A 759 15.27 2.59 2.53
C GLY A 759 16.11 3.58 3.33
N TYR A 760 15.43 4.47 4.07
CA TYR A 760 16.07 5.49 4.89
C TYR A 760 16.66 4.93 6.19
N LYS A 761 17.82 5.47 6.59
CA LYS A 761 18.29 5.47 7.98
C LYS A 761 18.01 6.79 8.64
N TYR A 762 17.49 6.72 9.85
CA TYR A 762 17.00 7.89 10.56
C TYR A 762 17.92 8.30 11.70
N TYR A 763 18.38 9.55 11.65
CA TYR A 763 19.12 10.22 12.70
C TYR A 763 18.31 11.42 13.14
N VAL A 764 17.65 11.30 14.29
CA VAL A 764 16.65 12.28 14.70
C VAL A 764 16.90 12.79 16.11
N SER A 765 16.83 14.10 16.29
CA SER A 765 16.94 14.76 17.60
C SER A 765 18.23 14.44 18.37
N ASN A 766 19.31 13.99 17.73
CA ASN A 766 20.57 13.69 18.42
C ASN A 766 21.37 14.96 18.72
N ILE A 767 22.19 14.93 19.77
CA ILE A 767 23.21 15.93 20.09
C ILE A 767 24.58 15.29 19.79
N SER A 768 25.29 15.74 18.76
CA SER A 768 26.63 15.25 18.43
C SER A 768 27.62 16.42 18.49
N ILE A 769 28.48 16.40 19.50
CA ILE A 769 29.31 17.53 19.88
C ILE A 769 30.73 17.07 20.20
N ASP A 770 31.72 17.94 19.99
CA ASP A 770 33.12 17.73 20.40
C ASP A 770 33.69 16.33 20.07
N PRO A 771 33.85 16.00 18.77
CA PRO A 771 34.43 14.73 18.36
C PRO A 771 35.91 14.60 18.81
N PRO A 772 36.45 13.36 18.89
CA PRO A 772 37.82 13.12 19.40
C PRO A 772 38.91 13.90 18.64
N GLN A 773 39.81 14.57 19.37
CA GLN A 773 40.59 15.71 18.83
C GLN A 773 42.07 15.49 18.41
N LYS A 774 42.59 14.27 18.17
CA LYS A 774 44.05 14.16 17.85
C LYS A 774 44.50 14.87 16.56
N ALA A 775 43.60 15.32 15.69
CA ALA A 775 44.02 15.95 14.43
C ALA A 775 43.26 17.22 14.02
N CYS A 776 42.38 17.77 14.86
CA CYS A 776 41.64 18.97 14.49
C CYS A 776 42.50 20.26 14.59
N ASN A 777 43.64 20.20 15.30
CA ASN A 777 44.56 21.32 15.50
C ASN A 777 45.96 21.05 14.89
N LEU A 778 46.16 21.39 13.62
CA LEU A 778 47.47 21.85 13.15
C LEU A 778 47.34 23.34 12.78
N VAL A 779 48.18 24.14 13.43
CA VAL A 779 48.22 25.59 13.43
C VAL A 779 48.31 26.14 11.99
N ARG A 780 47.41 27.07 11.62
CA ARG A 780 47.61 27.95 10.46
C ARG A 780 48.88 28.76 10.71
N ASN A 781 49.96 28.52 9.98
CA ASN A 781 51.04 29.50 9.91
C ASN A 781 50.57 30.72 9.09
N GLN A 782 51.27 31.85 9.23
CA GLN A 782 50.94 33.13 8.59
C GLN A 782 50.85 33.09 7.04
N SER A 783 51.15 31.96 6.41
CA SER A 783 51.10 31.77 4.95
C SER A 783 49.90 30.93 4.47
N GLY A 784 49.02 30.47 5.36
CA GLY A 784 47.70 29.92 4.98
C GLY A 784 47.70 28.56 4.27
N ILE A 785 48.81 27.82 4.26
CA ILE A 785 48.86 26.47 3.66
C ILE A 785 48.66 25.40 4.74
N VAL A 786 47.66 24.54 4.56
CA VAL A 786 47.38 23.36 5.38
C VAL A 786 47.92 22.13 4.65
N THR A 787 48.89 21.42 5.25
CA THR A 787 49.33 20.10 4.80
C THR A 787 48.74 19.03 5.73
N SER A 788 47.72 18.34 5.23
CA SER A 788 46.98 17.19 5.83
C SER A 788 46.45 17.35 7.26
N ALA A 789 45.20 17.79 7.41
CA ALA A 789 44.40 17.58 8.62
C ALA A 789 43.69 16.22 8.50
N ASN A 790 43.79 15.33 9.49
CA ASN A 790 42.80 14.24 9.58
C ASN A 790 41.51 14.88 10.10
N ASP A 791 40.45 14.76 9.30
CA ASP A 791 39.15 15.39 9.55
C ASP A 791 38.45 14.80 10.79
N CYS A 792 37.98 15.67 11.70
CA CYS A 792 37.18 15.30 12.86
C CYS A 792 35.69 15.44 12.51
N PHE A 793 34.88 14.41 12.77
CA PHE A 793 33.48 14.38 12.32
C PHE A 793 32.50 14.16 13.47
N THR A 794 31.52 15.06 13.55
CA THR A 794 30.30 14.86 14.34
C THR A 794 29.33 13.94 13.61
N PHE A 795 29.41 13.89 12.28
CA PHE A 795 28.67 12.95 11.44
C PHE A 795 29.45 12.66 10.15
N HIS A 796 29.69 11.38 9.87
CA HIS A 796 30.46 10.93 8.71
C HIS A 796 29.75 9.77 8.02
N ALA A 797 28.97 10.06 6.97
CA ALA A 797 28.49 9.02 6.08
C ALA A 797 29.49 8.86 4.93
N TYR A 798 30.36 7.84 5.00
CA TYR A 798 31.47 7.67 4.08
C TYR A 798 31.82 6.19 3.84
N THR A 799 32.30 5.92 2.63
CA THR A 799 32.81 4.61 2.20
C THR A 799 33.75 4.77 1.00
N GLU A 800 34.63 3.80 0.77
CA GLU A 800 35.52 3.71 -0.39
C GLU A 800 34.96 2.64 -1.35
N GLY A 801 34.18 3.05 -2.36
CA GLY A 801 33.58 2.14 -3.34
C GLY A 801 32.28 1.44 -2.93
N GLY A 802 31.72 1.78 -1.76
CA GLY A 802 30.39 1.34 -1.30
C GLY A 802 29.27 2.39 -1.52
N TYR A 803 28.08 2.14 -0.96
CA TYR A 803 26.91 3.02 -1.10
C TYR A 803 26.74 3.98 0.09
N ILE A 804 26.47 5.26 -0.22
CA ILE A 804 26.15 6.33 0.74
C ILE A 804 24.84 6.96 0.29
N GLN A 805 23.72 6.33 0.63
CA GLN A 805 22.40 6.76 0.14
C GLN A 805 21.35 6.62 1.23
N GLY A 806 20.35 7.49 1.26
CA GLY A 806 19.17 7.33 2.11
C GLY A 806 19.40 7.72 3.57
N PHE A 807 20.09 8.83 3.85
CA PHE A 807 20.21 9.33 5.22
C PHE A 807 19.20 10.45 5.48
N HIS A 808 18.42 10.29 6.55
CA HIS A 808 17.46 11.28 7.01
C HIS A 808 17.91 11.86 8.36
N LEU A 809 18.39 13.08 8.33
CA LEU A 809 18.85 13.86 9.47
C LEU A 809 17.82 14.94 9.79
N GLU A 810 17.18 14.83 10.95
CA GLU A 810 16.16 15.78 11.39
C GLU A 810 16.33 16.23 12.85
N LYS A 811 16.19 17.53 13.11
CA LYS A 811 16.20 18.10 14.48
C LYS A 811 17.48 17.81 15.28
N ASN A 812 18.59 17.46 14.62
CA ASN A 812 19.84 17.19 15.32
C ASN A 812 20.59 18.49 15.69
N ILE A 813 21.39 18.43 16.75
CA ILE A 813 22.30 19.48 17.18
C ILE A 813 23.74 19.03 16.92
N PHE A 814 24.48 19.78 16.10
CA PHE A 814 25.87 19.48 15.73
C PHE A 814 26.81 20.62 16.10
N THR A 815 27.94 20.36 16.77
CA THR A 815 28.95 21.39 17.05
C THR A 815 30.40 20.92 16.97
N ASP A 816 31.30 21.85 16.62
CA ASP A 816 32.76 21.70 16.73
C ASP A 816 33.37 20.45 16.01
N GLY A 817 32.80 20.07 14.85
CA GLY A 817 33.33 19.02 13.95
C GLY A 817 32.58 18.96 12.61
N ARG A 818 33.06 18.21 11.62
CA ARG A 818 32.45 18.14 10.27
C ARG A 818 31.20 17.26 10.24
N VAL A 819 30.21 17.69 9.47
CA VAL A 819 29.05 16.89 9.05
C VAL A 819 29.19 16.63 7.55
N LEU A 820 29.56 15.41 7.18
CA LEU A 820 29.84 15.02 5.80
C LEU A 820 29.00 13.80 5.40
N LEU A 821 28.27 13.94 4.30
CA LEU A 821 27.66 12.83 3.58
C LEU A 821 28.33 12.76 2.20
N GLY A 822 29.11 11.69 1.99
CA GLY A 822 30.02 11.64 0.86
C GLY A 822 31.03 10.49 0.90
N GLY A 823 31.26 9.80 -0.22
CA GLY A 823 32.26 8.73 -0.35
C GLY A 823 33.01 8.80 -1.68
N TYR A 824 33.97 7.90 -1.92
CA TYR A 824 34.62 7.80 -3.24
C TYR A 824 33.85 6.83 -4.15
N ASN A 825 33.68 7.21 -5.42
CA ASN A 825 33.19 6.41 -6.55
C ASN A 825 31.68 6.11 -6.66
N VAL A 826 30.85 6.41 -5.66
CA VAL A 826 29.40 6.20 -5.74
C VAL A 826 28.65 7.49 -5.35
N PRO A 827 27.71 7.98 -6.18
CA PRO A 827 26.91 9.16 -5.85
C PRO A 827 26.15 9.02 -4.54
N THR A 828 26.03 10.11 -3.80
CA THR A 828 25.06 10.18 -2.70
C THR A 828 23.66 10.36 -3.27
N ASP A 829 22.66 9.77 -2.63
CA ASP A 829 21.30 9.72 -3.16
C ASP A 829 20.27 9.67 -2.04
N HIS A 830 19.10 10.25 -2.25
CA HIS A 830 18.02 10.32 -1.27
C HIS A 830 18.47 10.90 0.08
N GLU A 831 19.22 12.00 0.08
CA GLU A 831 19.69 12.63 1.31
C GLU A 831 18.72 13.69 1.83
N VAL A 832 18.37 13.62 3.12
CA VAL A 832 17.44 14.56 3.75
C VAL A 832 18.08 15.15 5.00
N MET A 833 18.20 16.48 5.04
CA MET A 833 18.66 17.27 6.18
C MET A 833 17.68 18.39 6.46
N LYS A 834 16.78 18.18 7.42
CA LYS A 834 15.74 19.17 7.75
C LYS A 834 15.72 19.59 9.21
N ASN A 835 15.52 20.89 9.45
CA ASN A 835 15.34 21.43 10.80
C ASN A 835 16.48 21.11 11.78
N ASN A 836 17.72 20.93 11.29
CA ASN A 836 18.89 20.69 12.14
C ASN A 836 19.53 22.02 12.58
N TYR A 837 20.26 21.95 13.69
CA TYR A 837 20.88 23.09 14.37
C TYR A 837 22.40 22.88 14.44
N PHE A 838 23.15 23.69 13.70
CA PHE A 838 24.59 23.59 13.60
C PHE A 838 25.28 24.77 14.29
N TYR A 839 26.40 24.54 14.98
CA TYR A 839 27.26 25.59 15.51
C TYR A 839 28.75 25.32 15.20
N LYS A 840 29.45 26.29 14.60
CA LYS A 840 30.82 26.15 14.07
C LYS A 840 31.02 24.97 13.11
N THR A 841 29.92 24.52 12.52
CA THR A 841 29.87 23.46 11.52
C THR A 841 28.66 23.69 10.63
N GLY A 842 28.55 22.93 9.57
CA GLY A 842 27.38 22.93 8.71
C GLY A 842 27.37 21.72 7.80
N PRO A 843 26.26 21.50 7.10
CA PRO A 843 26.08 20.34 6.25
C PRO A 843 27.02 20.43 5.04
N GLN A 844 27.79 19.35 4.82
CA GLN A 844 28.57 19.14 3.62
C GLN A 844 28.11 17.88 2.89
N LEU A 845 27.73 18.04 1.63
CA LEU A 845 27.55 16.96 0.67
C LEU A 845 28.80 16.95 -0.23
N GLY A 846 29.52 15.83 -0.39
CA GLY A 846 30.77 15.87 -1.17
C GLY A 846 31.56 14.56 -1.33
N TYR A 847 32.77 14.62 -1.90
CA TYR A 847 33.61 13.49 -2.37
C TYR A 847 33.01 12.58 -3.46
N ALA A 848 31.69 12.50 -3.54
CA ALA A 848 30.92 12.07 -4.69
C ALA A 848 29.71 12.98 -4.87
N ARG A 849 29.16 12.99 -6.08
CA ARG A 849 28.04 13.86 -6.46
C ARG A 849 26.74 13.48 -5.71
N PRO A 850 25.92 14.45 -5.25
CA PRO A 850 24.56 14.17 -4.81
C PRO A 850 23.60 14.09 -6.00
N THR A 851 22.83 13.01 -6.06
CA THR A 851 21.75 12.77 -7.04
C THR A 851 20.38 13.20 -6.56
N GLN A 852 20.17 13.19 -5.25
CA GLN A 852 19.00 13.79 -4.63
C GLN A 852 19.39 14.19 -3.23
N ALA A 853 19.25 15.47 -2.93
CA ALA A 853 19.50 16.02 -1.62
C ALA A 853 18.51 17.12 -1.27
N GLU A 854 18.00 17.08 -0.03
CA GLU A 854 17.11 18.08 0.54
C GLU A 854 17.76 18.67 1.79
N VAL A 855 18.22 19.92 1.71
CA VAL A 855 18.75 20.69 2.85
C VAL A 855 17.77 21.81 3.16
N LYS A 856 16.86 21.57 4.11
CA LYS A 856 15.69 22.43 4.37
C LYS A 856 15.63 22.97 5.80
N ASN A 857 15.32 24.25 5.96
CA ASN A 857 14.97 24.84 7.26
C ASN A 857 16.02 24.65 8.38
N ASN A 858 17.30 24.50 8.03
CA ASN A 858 18.37 24.33 9.00
C ASN A 858 18.85 25.68 9.55
N TYR A 859 19.26 25.72 10.83
CA TYR A 859 19.86 26.90 11.45
C TYR A 859 21.36 26.68 11.67
N ILE A 860 22.18 27.48 11.03
CA ILE A 860 23.63 27.27 10.94
C ILE A 860 24.36 28.49 11.52
N GLY A 861 24.81 28.37 12.77
CA GLY A 861 25.62 29.39 13.44
C GLY A 861 27.12 29.13 13.26
N ARG A 862 27.89 30.17 12.91
CA ARG A 862 29.35 30.07 12.70
C ARG A 862 29.79 29.00 11.67
N GLY A 863 28.89 28.57 10.78
CA GLY A 863 29.12 27.51 9.80
C GLY A 863 28.69 27.88 8.39
N SER A 864 28.63 26.87 7.51
CA SER A 864 28.33 27.06 6.09
C SER A 864 27.61 25.85 5.49
N ILE A 865 26.86 26.04 4.41
CA ILE A 865 26.37 24.94 3.56
C ILE A 865 27.40 24.68 2.45
N SER A 866 27.75 23.41 2.23
CA SER A 866 28.65 23.04 1.14
C SER A 866 28.08 21.86 0.34
N ALA A 867 28.01 22.01 -0.98
CA ALA A 867 27.70 20.94 -1.92
C ALA A 867 28.83 20.85 -2.94
N ASP A 868 29.67 19.83 -2.79
CA ASP A 868 30.79 19.55 -3.67
C ASP A 868 30.38 18.54 -4.75
N TRP A 869 30.90 18.71 -5.97
CA TRP A 869 30.66 17.82 -7.11
C TRP A 869 29.17 17.73 -7.53
N LEU A 870 28.44 18.83 -7.47
CA LEU A 870 27.07 18.95 -8.00
C LEU A 870 27.12 19.02 -9.54
N TRP A 871 26.53 18.06 -10.28
CA TRP A 871 26.61 18.02 -11.76
C TRP A 871 25.34 18.56 -12.43
N GLY A 872 25.48 18.96 -13.70
CA GLY A 872 24.44 19.51 -14.55
C GLY A 872 23.74 18.50 -15.46
N GLU A 873 22.80 18.99 -16.27
CA GLU A 873 22.00 18.20 -17.23
C GLU A 873 22.87 17.53 -18.30
N GLY A 874 22.98 16.19 -18.37
CA GLY A 874 23.76 15.50 -19.42
C GLY A 874 24.69 14.36 -18.98
N GLU A 875 24.71 14.04 -17.67
CA GLU A 875 25.45 12.88 -17.16
C GLU A 875 24.75 11.55 -17.51
N ILE A 876 25.43 10.67 -18.25
CA ILE A 876 24.88 9.42 -18.78
C ILE A 876 25.13 8.20 -17.88
N GLN A 877 26.18 8.21 -17.06
CA GLN A 877 26.56 7.08 -16.23
C GLN A 877 25.67 6.97 -14.99
N PHE A 878 25.21 8.10 -14.48
CA PHE A 878 24.39 8.13 -13.28
C PHE A 878 23.30 9.21 -13.41
N THR A 879 22.14 8.82 -13.95
CA THR A 879 21.03 9.75 -14.20
C THR A 879 20.44 10.29 -12.90
N GLN A 880 20.18 11.59 -12.87
CA GLN A 880 19.57 12.27 -11.73
C GLN A 880 18.06 12.40 -11.94
N TYR A 881 17.23 11.72 -11.13
CA TYR A 881 15.78 11.66 -11.33
C TYR A 881 14.99 12.76 -10.60
N ALA A 882 15.45 13.20 -9.43
CA ALA A 882 14.78 14.18 -8.57
C ALA A 882 15.63 15.46 -8.38
N PRO A 883 15.03 16.63 -8.09
CA PRO A 883 15.77 17.88 -7.87
C PRO A 883 16.56 17.89 -6.56
N ASN A 884 17.71 18.56 -6.55
CA ASN A 884 18.36 18.97 -5.31
C ASN A 884 17.70 20.23 -4.77
N ILE A 885 17.42 20.30 -3.47
CA ILE A 885 16.66 21.38 -2.84
C ILE A 885 17.41 21.93 -1.63
N PHE A 886 17.78 23.21 -1.67
CA PHE A 886 18.45 23.93 -0.58
C PHE A 886 17.64 25.17 -0.20
N THR A 887 16.65 25.03 0.69
CA THR A 887 15.67 26.10 0.93
C THR A 887 15.35 26.36 2.40
N GLY A 888 15.04 27.62 2.75
CA GLY A 888 14.58 27.97 4.09
C GLY A 888 15.68 27.97 5.16
N ASN A 889 16.95 27.79 4.78
CA ASN A 889 18.04 27.70 5.74
C ASN A 889 18.46 29.09 6.24
N GLU A 890 18.77 29.22 7.53
CA GLU A 890 19.36 30.42 8.11
C GLU A 890 20.85 30.19 8.38
N VAL A 891 21.73 30.94 7.73
CA VAL A 891 23.18 30.73 7.78
C VAL A 891 23.90 32.00 8.22
N TYR A 892 24.53 31.91 9.38
CA TYR A 892 25.28 32.97 10.04
C TYR A 892 26.77 32.60 10.08
N PRO A 893 27.52 32.79 8.97
CA PRO A 893 28.90 32.35 8.88
C PRO A 893 29.80 33.04 9.93
N GLY A 894 30.76 32.29 10.48
CA GLY A 894 31.74 32.82 11.43
C GLY A 894 32.89 33.51 10.72
N THR A 895 33.59 32.74 9.89
CA THR A 895 34.59 33.20 8.93
C THR A 895 34.46 32.34 7.68
N GLY A 896 34.49 32.91 6.48
CA GLY A 896 34.42 32.15 5.22
C GLY A 896 33.10 32.34 4.47
N LYS A 897 32.69 31.31 3.71
CA LYS A 897 31.51 31.36 2.84
C LYS A 897 30.25 30.96 3.60
N ALA A 898 29.13 31.61 3.31
CA ALA A 898 27.81 31.17 3.75
C ALA A 898 27.36 29.92 2.99
N ILE A 899 27.61 29.88 1.68
CA ILE A 899 27.30 28.76 0.81
C ILE A 899 28.43 28.52 -0.19
N THR A 900 28.75 27.25 -0.42
CA THR A 900 29.67 26.80 -1.47
C THR A 900 28.97 25.75 -2.33
N ILE A 901 28.88 26.00 -3.63
CA ILE A 901 28.45 25.02 -4.63
C ILE A 901 29.60 24.80 -5.59
N ARG A 902 30.10 23.56 -5.66
CA ARG A 902 31.13 23.17 -6.64
C ARG A 902 30.52 22.22 -7.65
N THR A 903 30.53 22.65 -8.91
CA THR A 903 30.30 21.81 -10.08
C THR A 903 31.66 21.45 -10.66
N SER A 904 31.88 20.20 -11.06
CA SER A 904 33.22 19.75 -11.43
C SER A 904 33.44 19.56 -12.91
N ALA A 905 34.70 19.77 -13.33
CA ALA A 905 35.36 18.84 -14.22
C ALA A 905 36.30 17.97 -13.36
N TYR A 906 36.00 16.68 -13.20
CA TYR A 906 36.91 15.72 -12.57
C TYR A 906 37.53 14.85 -13.67
N THR A 907 38.82 15.02 -13.94
CA THR A 907 39.55 14.13 -14.86
C THR A 907 40.01 12.88 -14.12
N VAL A 908 39.32 11.75 -14.31
CA VAL A 908 39.92 10.43 -14.13
C VAL A 908 40.33 9.93 -15.52
N ASN A 909 41.58 9.51 -15.69
CA ASN A 909 42.09 8.91 -16.94
C ASN A 909 41.95 9.79 -18.21
N GLY A 910 42.13 11.11 -18.08
CA GLY A 910 42.20 12.01 -19.23
C GLY A 910 40.86 12.29 -19.93
N ARG A 911 39.71 11.91 -19.36
CA ARG A 911 38.40 12.33 -19.87
C ARG A 911 37.97 13.65 -19.24
N GLN A 912 37.69 14.64 -20.09
CA GLN A 912 36.96 15.83 -19.69
C GLN A 912 35.48 15.45 -19.58
N GLU A 913 35.00 15.18 -18.36
CA GLU A 913 33.58 15.12 -18.08
C GLU A 913 33.17 16.46 -17.47
N GLY A 914 32.38 17.24 -18.22
CA GLY A 914 32.02 18.59 -17.85
C GLY A 914 31.70 19.46 -19.06
N VAL A 915 30.45 19.41 -19.52
CA VAL A 915 29.84 20.50 -20.29
C VAL A 915 28.33 20.47 -20.05
N THR A 916 27.88 20.94 -18.88
CA THR A 916 26.53 21.52 -18.74
C THR A 916 26.28 22.16 -17.36
N GLN A 917 25.33 23.08 -17.39
CA GLN A 917 24.80 23.93 -16.32
C GLN A 917 24.09 23.13 -15.22
N ILE A 918 24.04 23.65 -13.98
CA ILE A 918 23.15 23.16 -12.91
C ILE A 918 21.76 22.97 -13.49
N ARG A 919 21.11 21.82 -13.21
CA ARG A 919 19.81 21.50 -13.82
C ARG A 919 18.78 22.58 -13.48
N LYS A 920 17.90 22.86 -14.44
CA LYS A 920 16.78 23.81 -14.25
C LYS A 920 15.82 23.42 -13.12
N THR A 921 15.82 22.15 -12.72
CA THR A 921 14.96 21.64 -11.65
C THR A 921 15.57 21.78 -10.26
N ASP A 922 16.88 22.00 -10.12
CA ASP A 922 17.51 22.19 -8.81
C ASP A 922 17.15 23.58 -8.23
N ILE A 923 16.94 23.65 -6.92
CA ILE A 923 16.40 24.83 -6.22
C ILE A 923 17.33 25.24 -5.08
N VAL A 924 17.75 26.51 -5.04
CA VAL A 924 18.46 27.10 -3.89
C VAL A 924 17.82 28.45 -3.57
N GLY A 925 16.76 28.50 -2.77
CA GLY A 925 16.03 29.75 -2.55
C GLY A 925 15.46 29.88 -1.15
N ASN A 926 14.91 31.03 -0.81
CA ASN A 926 14.32 31.29 0.52
C ASN A 926 15.32 31.11 1.68
N ASN A 927 16.63 31.25 1.44
CA ASN A 927 17.63 31.17 2.50
C ASN A 927 17.89 32.56 3.11
N ILE A 928 18.25 32.60 4.38
CA ILE A 928 18.63 33.82 5.10
C ILE A 928 20.13 33.75 5.38
N TYR A 929 20.88 34.76 4.96
CA TYR A 929 22.31 34.88 5.20
C TYR A 929 22.63 36.13 6.02
N SER A 930 23.66 36.12 6.87
CA SER A 930 24.12 37.38 7.50
C SER A 930 25.16 38.14 6.68
N ALA A 931 25.16 39.47 6.82
CA ALA A 931 26.27 40.31 6.41
C ALA A 931 27.51 40.17 7.34
N PRO A 932 28.76 40.23 6.82
CA PRO A 932 29.11 40.32 5.40
C PRO A 932 28.86 38.99 4.68
N PHE A 933 28.18 39.07 3.53
CA PHE A 933 27.88 37.90 2.74
C PHE A 933 29.10 37.48 1.92
N SER A 934 29.37 36.18 1.87
CA SER A 934 30.23 35.62 0.84
C SER A 934 29.76 34.24 0.41
N ALA A 935 29.78 33.97 -0.89
CA ALA A 935 29.45 32.66 -1.45
C ALA A 935 30.52 32.24 -2.46
N ALA A 936 30.57 30.95 -2.75
CA ALA A 936 31.43 30.39 -3.80
C ALA A 936 30.60 29.56 -4.77
N LEU A 937 30.70 29.88 -6.06
CA LEU A 937 30.18 29.06 -7.15
C LEU A 937 31.38 28.63 -7.97
N ASN A 938 31.81 27.38 -7.81
CA ASN A 938 32.90 26.85 -8.61
C ASN A 938 32.28 26.12 -9.80
N ALA A 939 32.38 26.71 -10.99
CA ALA A 939 31.92 26.11 -12.22
C ALA A 939 32.98 26.22 -13.32
N ASN A 940 33.05 25.24 -14.22
CA ASN A 940 34.00 25.23 -15.34
C ASN A 940 35.47 25.45 -14.93
N ASN A 941 35.92 24.85 -13.82
CA ASN A 941 37.26 25.04 -13.26
C ASN A 941 37.63 26.50 -12.89
N SER A 942 36.64 27.39 -12.74
CA SER A 942 36.84 28.74 -12.20
C SER A 942 36.44 28.80 -10.73
N ASN A 943 37.35 29.28 -9.87
CA ASN A 943 37.08 29.50 -8.45
C ASN A 943 36.47 30.89 -8.25
N LEU A 944 35.15 31.02 -8.45
CA LEU A 944 34.47 32.30 -8.32
C LEU A 944 33.96 32.51 -6.90
N THR A 945 34.39 33.61 -6.30
CA THR A 945 33.91 34.09 -5.00
C THR A 945 33.05 35.32 -5.22
N TYR A 946 31.89 35.34 -4.58
CA TYR A 946 30.98 36.48 -4.57
C TYR A 946 30.95 37.10 -3.18
N SER A 947 31.04 38.43 -3.11
CA SER A 947 31.02 39.22 -1.88
C SER A 947 29.67 39.92 -1.63
N SER A 948 28.70 39.75 -2.53
CA SER A 948 27.33 40.24 -2.36
C SER A 948 26.32 39.20 -2.88
N LEU A 949 25.13 39.18 -2.27
CA LEU A 949 24.06 38.28 -2.69
C LEU A 949 23.59 38.60 -4.10
N ALA A 950 23.51 39.87 -4.48
CA ALA A 950 23.15 40.27 -5.85
C ALA A 950 24.14 39.71 -6.88
N ALA A 951 25.45 39.70 -6.59
CA ALA A 951 26.44 39.12 -7.48
C ALA A 951 26.34 37.59 -7.55
N TRP A 952 26.02 36.94 -6.42
CA TRP A 952 25.70 35.51 -6.39
C TRP A 952 24.46 35.20 -7.24
N GLN A 953 23.34 35.88 -7.02
CA GLN A 953 22.09 35.69 -7.76
C GLN A 953 22.24 35.96 -9.26
N ALA A 954 23.04 36.97 -9.64
CA ALA A 954 23.36 37.24 -11.03
C ALA A 954 24.19 36.11 -11.65
N ALA A 955 25.17 35.58 -10.92
CA ALA A 955 26.00 34.47 -11.39
C ALA A 955 25.23 33.15 -11.50
N THR A 956 24.33 32.85 -10.56
CA THR A 956 23.47 31.67 -10.63
C THR A 956 22.46 31.79 -11.79
N THR A 957 21.88 32.97 -11.99
CA THR A 957 21.01 33.27 -13.16
C THR A 957 21.76 33.10 -14.49
N ALA A 958 22.97 33.64 -14.60
CA ALA A 958 23.80 33.51 -15.80
C ALA A 958 24.19 32.06 -16.11
N ALA A 959 24.15 31.16 -15.12
CA ALA A 959 24.41 29.74 -15.29
C ALA A 959 23.21 28.95 -15.84
N GLY A 960 22.14 29.58 -16.35
CA GLY A 960 21.07 28.91 -17.12
C GLY A 960 19.78 28.61 -16.36
N ASN A 961 19.71 28.91 -15.07
CA ASN A 961 18.49 28.89 -14.25
C ASN A 961 18.66 29.82 -13.03
N PRO A 962 17.76 30.78 -12.75
CA PRO A 962 17.81 31.57 -11.52
C PRO A 962 17.34 30.72 -10.33
N PHE A 963 18.16 29.77 -9.89
CA PHE A 963 17.77 28.86 -8.81
C PHE A 963 17.75 29.54 -7.43
N ASP A 964 18.37 30.73 -7.29
CA ASP A 964 18.32 31.58 -6.11
C ASP A 964 17.69 32.94 -6.40
N THR A 965 16.37 33.03 -6.24
CA THR A 965 15.59 34.24 -6.50
C THR A 965 15.00 34.88 -5.24
N GLN A 966 14.97 34.14 -4.13
CA GLN A 966 14.21 34.51 -2.93
C GLN A 966 15.06 34.54 -1.65
N SER A 967 16.36 34.22 -1.73
CA SER A 967 17.22 34.36 -0.55
C SER A 967 17.46 35.84 -0.21
N GLN A 968 17.80 36.10 1.05
CA GLN A 968 18.01 37.45 1.57
C GLN A 968 19.25 37.53 2.46
N VAL A 969 19.90 38.70 2.47
CA VAL A 969 20.95 39.04 3.43
C VAL A 969 20.38 39.96 4.50
N VAL A 970 20.52 39.56 5.75
CA VAL A 970 20.11 40.34 6.93
C VAL A 970 21.35 40.78 7.73
N PRO A 971 21.25 41.80 8.61
CA PRO A 971 22.29 42.05 9.60
C PRO A 971 22.54 40.81 10.45
N PHE A 972 23.79 40.61 10.89
CA PHE A 972 24.09 39.55 11.85
C PHE A 972 23.16 39.68 13.07
N PRO A 973 22.51 38.59 13.52
CA PRO A 973 21.39 38.68 14.45
C PRO A 973 21.90 39.16 15.81
N PRO A 974 21.33 40.25 16.36
CA PRO A 974 21.68 40.73 17.69
C PRO A 974 20.92 39.98 18.79
N ALA A 975 19.79 39.33 18.44
CA ALA A 975 18.90 38.65 19.36
C ALA A 975 19.23 37.16 19.47
N ASN A 976 19.22 36.65 20.69
CA ASN A 976 19.47 35.23 20.96
C ASN A 976 18.37 34.35 20.34
N LYS A 977 18.74 33.17 19.85
CA LYS A 977 17.78 32.15 19.39
C LYS A 977 17.82 30.97 20.35
N THR A 978 16.65 30.60 20.87
CA THR A 978 16.48 29.45 21.75
C THR A 978 15.55 28.45 21.07
N ILE A 979 15.96 27.19 21.06
CA ILE A 979 15.23 26.09 20.44
C ILE A 979 15.03 25.02 21.50
N VAL A 980 13.80 24.53 21.65
CA VAL A 980 13.45 23.39 22.50
C VAL A 980 12.78 22.32 21.65
N ILE A 981 13.45 21.18 21.55
CA ILE A 981 13.09 20.02 20.72
C ILE A 981 12.51 18.97 21.67
N PRO A 982 11.18 18.76 21.70
CA PRO A 982 10.59 17.75 22.57
C PRO A 982 10.96 16.34 22.13
N ASN A 983 11.06 15.44 23.09
CA ASN A 983 11.37 14.04 22.87
C ASN A 983 10.08 13.23 22.67
N GLU A 984 10.00 12.50 21.56
CA GLU A 984 8.83 11.68 21.22
C GLU A 984 8.79 10.35 22.00
N TYR A 985 9.93 9.83 22.44
CA TYR A 985 10.01 8.60 23.24
C TYR A 985 9.80 8.84 24.74
N GLU A 986 10.02 10.08 25.21
CA GLU A 986 9.99 10.45 26.62
C GLU A 986 9.34 11.82 26.83
N SER A 987 8.03 11.82 27.11
CA SER A 987 7.32 13.03 27.49
C SER A 987 7.98 13.69 28.70
N GLY A 988 8.14 15.01 28.66
CA GLY A 988 8.85 15.75 29.71
C GLY A 988 10.37 15.87 29.49
N ARG A 989 10.95 15.17 28.50
CA ARG A 989 12.35 15.36 28.05
C ARG A 989 12.39 16.22 26.78
N GLY A 990 13.41 17.06 26.66
CA GLY A 990 13.68 17.78 25.41
C GLY A 990 15.14 18.20 25.28
N ASN A 991 15.61 18.32 24.05
CA ASN A 991 16.93 18.86 23.74
C ASN A 991 16.83 20.37 23.48
N ILE A 992 17.79 21.13 23.99
CA ILE A 992 17.80 22.59 23.89
C ILE A 992 19.06 23.03 23.17
N ALA A 993 18.90 23.89 22.16
CA ALA A 993 19.99 24.64 21.55
C ALA A 993 19.79 26.14 21.84
N ILE A 994 20.84 26.78 22.38
CA ILE A 994 20.86 28.21 22.65
C ILE A 994 21.96 28.84 21.81
N TYR A 995 21.59 29.74 20.89
CA TYR A 995 22.49 30.64 20.20
C TYR A 995 22.45 32.01 20.90
N ASN A 996 23.38 32.23 21.82
CA ASN A 996 23.48 33.42 22.66
C ASN A 996 24.37 34.48 21.99
N TRP A 997 23.90 35.02 20.86
CA TRP A 997 24.63 36.00 20.07
C TRP A 997 24.99 37.27 20.86
N SER A 998 24.15 37.67 21.81
CA SER A 998 24.41 38.83 22.67
C SER A 998 25.47 38.57 23.74
N LYS A 999 25.91 37.30 23.91
CA LYS A 999 26.78 36.84 25.00
C LYS A 999 26.28 37.30 26.38
N ALA A 1000 24.95 37.36 26.54
CA ALA A 1000 24.34 37.68 27.82
C ALA A 1000 24.74 36.61 28.85
N GLY A 1001 24.73 36.95 30.14
CA GLY A 1001 24.97 35.98 31.22
C GLY A 1001 23.85 34.94 31.37
N ASN A 1002 22.66 35.25 30.85
CA ASN A 1002 21.46 34.42 30.90
C ASN A 1002 20.70 34.50 29.57
N ALA A 1003 19.99 33.43 29.22
CA ALA A 1003 19.06 33.37 28.09
C ALA A 1003 17.65 32.98 28.55
N ASN A 1004 16.63 33.63 28.01
CA ASN A 1004 15.24 33.27 28.25
C ASN A 1004 14.81 32.15 27.31
N VAL A 1005 14.38 31.01 27.86
CA VAL A 1005 14.00 29.81 27.11
C VAL A 1005 12.54 29.47 27.41
N SER A 1006 11.69 29.30 26.39
CA SER A 1006 10.35 28.76 26.60
C SER A 1006 10.39 27.23 26.56
N LEU A 1007 9.91 26.58 27.61
CA LEU A 1007 9.92 25.11 27.74
C LEU A 1007 8.60 24.47 27.32
N SER A 1008 7.61 25.26 26.88
CA SER A 1008 6.22 24.80 26.67
C SER A 1008 6.06 23.65 25.68
N SER A 1009 7.02 23.44 24.78
CA SER A 1009 7.01 22.31 23.86
C SER A 1009 7.39 20.98 24.52
N ALA A 1010 8.17 21.00 25.60
CA ALA A 1010 8.71 19.81 26.26
C ALA A 1010 8.26 19.62 27.72
N VAL A 1011 7.83 20.69 28.41
CA VAL A 1011 7.47 20.68 29.82
C VAL A 1011 6.09 21.29 30.03
N ALA A 1012 5.21 20.53 30.68
CA ALA A 1012 3.85 20.98 30.99
C ALA A 1012 3.84 22.14 32.01
N ASN A 1013 2.86 23.03 31.89
CA ASN A 1013 2.65 24.10 32.89
C ASN A 1013 2.36 23.50 34.27
N GLY A 1014 3.00 24.02 35.31
CA GLY A 1014 2.98 23.51 36.68
C GLY A 1014 3.96 22.37 36.96
N ALA A 1015 4.63 21.80 35.94
CA ALA A 1015 5.61 20.74 36.15
C ALA A 1015 6.95 21.32 36.63
N THR A 1016 7.61 20.60 37.53
CA THR A 1016 8.99 20.90 37.92
C THR A 1016 9.95 20.52 36.81
N TYR A 1017 10.98 21.31 36.54
CA TYR A 1017 11.97 21.08 35.50
C TYR A 1017 13.40 21.10 36.05
N ASN A 1018 14.29 20.35 35.41
CA ASN A 1018 15.74 20.39 35.54
C ASN A 1018 16.35 20.51 34.14
N ILE A 1019 17.26 21.46 33.95
CA ILE A 1019 18.04 21.65 32.72
C ILE A 1019 19.47 21.26 33.04
N TYR A 1020 20.04 20.37 32.25
CA TYR A 1020 21.40 19.84 32.39
C TYR A 1020 22.28 20.25 31.21
N ASN A 1021 23.59 20.27 31.44
CA ASN A 1021 24.54 20.29 30.35
C ASN A 1021 24.43 18.96 29.57
N ALA A 1022 24.42 19.00 28.24
CA ALA A 1022 24.32 17.76 27.45
C ALA A 1022 25.46 16.77 27.74
N LYS A 1023 26.66 17.25 28.10
CA LYS A 1023 27.79 16.39 28.48
C LYS A 1023 27.75 15.86 29.91
N ASP A 1024 26.81 16.34 30.73
CA ASP A 1024 26.69 16.00 32.14
C ASP A 1024 25.21 15.98 32.54
N THR A 1025 24.47 15.02 31.99
CA THR A 1025 23.02 14.87 32.22
C THR A 1025 22.68 14.29 33.58
N TRP A 1026 23.67 13.83 34.34
CA TRP A 1026 23.51 13.24 35.67
C TRP A 1026 24.15 14.09 36.78
N GLY A 1027 24.85 15.18 36.43
CA GLY A 1027 25.41 16.14 37.38
C GLY A 1027 24.41 17.19 37.87
N SER A 1028 24.93 18.31 38.34
CA SER A 1028 24.11 19.41 38.86
C SER A 1028 23.36 20.14 37.73
N PRO A 1029 22.03 20.37 37.86
CA PRO A 1029 21.30 21.15 36.87
C PRO A 1029 21.87 22.57 36.71
N VAL A 1030 21.95 23.06 35.47
CA VAL A 1030 22.29 24.46 35.16
C VAL A 1030 21.16 25.42 35.52
N ALA A 1031 19.91 24.92 35.53
CA ALA A 1031 18.73 25.62 36.02
C ALA A 1031 17.65 24.60 36.42
N SER A 1032 16.90 24.89 37.48
CA SER A 1032 15.75 24.09 37.88
C SER A 1032 14.65 24.97 38.50
N GLY A 1033 13.42 24.47 38.54
CA GLY A 1033 12.29 25.22 39.09
C GLY A 1033 10.94 24.59 38.75
N THR A 1034 9.86 25.36 38.91
CA THR A 1034 8.52 25.01 38.43
C THR A 1034 8.20 25.84 37.19
N TYR A 1035 7.74 25.19 36.13
CA TYR A 1035 7.45 25.87 34.86
C TYR A 1035 6.07 26.51 34.92
N ASN A 1036 5.99 27.84 34.84
CA ASN A 1036 4.74 28.60 34.97
C ASN A 1036 4.13 29.03 33.61
N GLY A 1037 4.48 28.36 32.51
CA GLY A 1037 3.94 28.63 31.17
C GLY A 1037 4.58 29.81 30.41
N GLY A 1038 5.57 30.49 31.00
CA GLY A 1038 6.34 31.59 30.38
C GLY A 1038 7.70 31.15 29.85
N THR A 1039 8.71 32.02 29.98
CA THR A 1039 10.12 31.67 29.74
C THR A 1039 10.86 31.46 31.05
N VAL A 1040 11.84 30.55 31.06
CA VAL A 1040 12.78 30.35 32.18
C VAL A 1040 14.11 31.02 31.88
N SER A 1041 14.76 31.56 32.91
CA SER A 1041 16.11 32.14 32.79
C SER A 1041 17.15 31.04 32.92
N VAL A 1042 17.89 30.77 31.84
CA VAL A 1042 18.95 29.76 31.79
C VAL A 1042 20.30 30.45 31.87
N PRO A 1043 21.14 30.17 32.88
CA PRO A 1043 22.50 30.69 32.94
C PRO A 1043 23.32 30.20 31.75
N THR A 1044 23.91 31.12 31.00
CA THR A 1044 24.78 30.82 29.85
C THR A 1044 26.25 31.14 30.15
N GLY A 1045 26.52 31.95 31.19
CA GLY A 1045 27.88 32.38 31.55
C GLY A 1045 28.58 33.18 30.45
N GLY A 1046 27.81 33.79 29.53
CA GLY A 1046 28.35 34.48 28.36
C GLY A 1046 28.81 33.55 27.22
N ALA A 1047 28.61 32.23 27.33
CA ALA A 1047 28.88 31.30 26.24
C ALA A 1047 27.99 31.63 25.04
N GLU A 1048 28.57 31.63 23.85
CA GLU A 1048 27.89 31.99 22.60
C GLU A 1048 26.95 30.88 22.09
N PHE A 1049 27.22 29.62 22.45
CA PHE A 1049 26.36 28.49 22.15
C PHE A 1049 26.30 27.52 23.32
N LEU A 1050 25.12 26.94 23.59
CA LEU A 1050 24.95 25.83 24.52
C LEU A 1050 24.04 24.76 23.91
N ALA A 1051 24.41 23.50 24.12
CA ALA A 1051 23.55 22.34 23.96
C ALA A 1051 23.20 21.80 25.36
N LEU A 1052 21.91 21.74 25.67
CA LEU A 1052 21.39 21.36 26.98
C LEU A 1052 20.28 20.31 26.83
N VAL A 1053 19.91 19.68 27.94
CA VAL A 1053 18.78 18.74 28.01
C VAL A 1053 17.87 19.18 29.13
N VAL A 1054 16.58 19.27 28.89
CA VAL A 1054 15.57 19.49 29.93
C VAL A 1054 14.84 18.20 30.24
N THR A 1055 14.55 17.98 31.51
CA THR A 1055 13.70 16.90 32.02
C THR A 1055 12.76 17.44 33.08
N SER A 1056 11.50 17.01 33.14
CA SER A 1056 10.63 17.33 34.28
C SER A 1056 10.91 16.43 35.50
N SER A 1057 10.94 16.96 36.72
CA SER A 1057 11.03 16.14 37.95
C SER A 1057 9.76 15.31 38.10
N GLY A 1058 9.91 14.00 38.30
CA GLY A 1058 8.78 13.07 38.22
C GLY A 1058 8.38 12.74 36.78
N ALA A 1059 9.19 13.05 35.76
CA ALA A 1059 9.12 12.36 34.48
C ALA A 1059 9.35 10.86 34.74
N ALA A 1060 8.28 10.14 35.05
CA ALA A 1060 8.19 8.75 34.70
C ALA A 1060 8.51 8.70 33.19
N GLN A 1061 9.62 8.07 32.83
CA GLN A 1061 9.94 7.78 31.44
C GLN A 1061 9.07 6.62 30.96
N ASN A 1062 7.78 6.82 31.08
CA ASN A 1062 6.80 6.04 30.38
C ASN A 1062 6.48 6.85 29.11
N PRO A 1063 6.57 6.28 27.89
CA PRO A 1063 5.59 6.67 26.89
C PRO A 1063 4.22 6.58 27.56
N GLN A 1064 3.24 7.44 27.22
CA GLN A 1064 1.90 7.27 27.79
C GLN A 1064 1.38 5.85 27.49
N SER A 1065 1.54 4.92 28.44
CA SER A 1065 0.54 3.91 28.67
C SER A 1065 -0.66 4.63 29.29
N PRO A 1066 -1.89 4.25 28.94
CA PRO A 1066 -3.10 4.77 29.58
C PRO A 1066 -2.91 4.79 31.09
N THR A 1067 -3.13 5.95 31.70
CA THR A 1067 -3.01 6.17 33.14
C THR A 1067 -3.79 5.11 33.93
N THR A 1068 -3.09 4.33 34.77
CA THR A 1068 -3.40 4.06 36.19
C THR A 1068 -2.35 3.13 36.81
N SER A 1069 -1.68 3.53 37.91
CA SER A 1069 -0.95 2.62 38.81
C SER A 1069 -0.75 3.25 40.21
N PRO A 1070 -0.34 2.53 41.28
CA PRO A 1070 -1.18 2.18 42.45
C PRO A 1070 -0.55 2.59 43.82
N ALA A 1071 -1.29 2.52 44.93
CA ALA A 1071 -0.72 2.37 46.28
C ALA A 1071 -1.74 1.88 47.34
N ASN A 1072 -1.38 0.78 48.01
CA ASN A 1072 -1.77 0.23 49.32
C ASN A 1072 -2.93 0.87 50.12
N ASP A 1073 -3.99 0.08 50.36
CA ASP A 1073 -4.62 0.02 51.69
C ASP A 1073 -4.93 -1.45 52.02
N MET A 1074 -4.31 -1.96 53.08
CA MET A 1074 -4.65 -3.23 53.72
C MET A 1074 -5.70 -2.93 54.77
N ASN A 1075 -6.98 -3.11 54.42
CA ASN A 1075 -8.03 -3.23 55.41
C ASN A 1075 -8.83 -4.50 55.11
N THR A 1076 -9.17 -5.23 56.16
CA THR A 1076 -9.82 -6.56 56.17
C THR A 1076 -11.26 -6.47 55.70
N ALA A 1077 -11.46 -5.99 54.48
CA ALA A 1077 -12.75 -6.10 53.85
C ALA A 1077 -13.03 -7.60 53.65
N THR A 1078 -14.24 -7.99 54.01
CA THR A 1078 -14.77 -9.31 53.74
C THR A 1078 -14.59 -9.60 52.25
N ASP A 1079 -14.17 -10.80 51.95
CA ASP A 1079 -13.99 -11.35 50.61
C ASP A 1079 -14.98 -12.51 50.55
N THR A 1080 -16.21 -12.19 50.10
CA THR A 1080 -17.39 -13.05 50.26
C THR A 1080 -17.33 -14.28 49.37
N ASP A 1081 -16.66 -14.21 48.22
CA ASP A 1081 -16.47 -15.33 47.29
C ASP A 1081 -15.10 -16.03 47.43
N ILE A 1082 -14.26 -15.50 48.33
CA ILE A 1082 -12.98 -16.05 48.81
C ILE A 1082 -11.94 -16.11 47.68
N ASP A 1083 -12.04 -15.20 46.72
CA ASP A 1083 -11.13 -15.11 45.57
C ASP A 1083 -9.84 -14.31 45.89
N GLY A 1084 -9.71 -13.79 47.10
CA GLY A 1084 -8.55 -13.03 47.56
C GLY A 1084 -8.64 -11.53 47.33
N VAL A 1085 -9.72 -11.00 46.76
CA VAL A 1085 -9.97 -9.56 46.61
C VAL A 1085 -11.16 -9.15 47.48
N PRO A 1086 -10.99 -8.14 48.37
CA PRO A 1086 -12.07 -7.75 49.26
C PRO A 1086 -13.28 -7.10 48.55
N ASP A 1087 -14.51 -7.39 49.03
CA ASP A 1087 -15.80 -7.02 48.43
C ASP A 1087 -15.95 -5.54 48.08
N ASN A 1088 -15.28 -4.64 48.81
CA ASN A 1088 -15.38 -3.20 48.60
C ASN A 1088 -14.61 -2.71 47.36
N ILE A 1089 -13.67 -3.51 46.86
CA ILE A 1089 -12.92 -3.24 45.62
C ILE A 1089 -13.09 -4.35 44.58
N ASP A 1090 -13.73 -5.46 44.96
CA ASP A 1090 -14.14 -6.52 44.06
C ASP A 1090 -15.29 -6.06 43.15
N LYS A 1091 -15.02 -6.08 41.85
CA LYS A 1091 -15.95 -5.71 40.78
C LYS A 1091 -16.55 -6.93 40.09
N CYS A 1092 -16.18 -8.14 40.51
CA CYS A 1092 -16.68 -9.41 40.01
C CYS A 1092 -17.13 -10.32 41.18
N PRO A 1093 -18.07 -9.86 42.01
CA PRO A 1093 -18.53 -10.63 43.17
C PRO A 1093 -19.19 -11.93 42.71
N SER A 1094 -18.75 -13.06 43.25
CA SER A 1094 -19.02 -14.48 42.91
C SER A 1094 -17.92 -15.19 42.11
N THR A 1095 -16.69 -14.67 42.07
CA THR A 1095 -15.52 -15.36 41.52
C THR A 1095 -15.17 -16.58 42.41
N PRO A 1096 -15.09 -17.80 41.85
CA PRO A 1096 -14.87 -18.99 42.68
C PRO A 1096 -13.54 -18.95 43.45
N ALA A 1097 -13.57 -19.24 44.76
CA ALA A 1097 -12.40 -19.28 45.66
C ALA A 1097 -11.16 -20.03 45.13
N ILE A 1098 -11.35 -21.03 44.27
CA ILE A 1098 -10.28 -21.80 43.61
C ILE A 1098 -9.42 -20.93 42.68
N LEU A 1099 -9.89 -19.76 42.25
CA LEU A 1099 -9.21 -18.87 41.30
C LEU A 1099 -8.31 -17.83 41.97
N LYS A 1100 -8.19 -17.87 43.30
CA LYS A 1100 -7.53 -16.83 44.12
C LYS A 1100 -6.11 -16.45 43.73
N THR A 1101 -5.36 -17.36 43.11
CA THR A 1101 -3.99 -17.12 42.61
C THR A 1101 -3.95 -16.52 41.20
N THR A 1102 -5.11 -16.32 40.58
CA THR A 1102 -5.30 -15.97 39.18
C THR A 1102 -6.44 -14.97 39.00
N VAL A 1103 -6.68 -14.06 39.95
CA VAL A 1103 -7.62 -12.92 39.83
C VAL A 1103 -6.85 -11.60 39.83
N ASN A 1104 -7.33 -10.61 39.07
CA ASN A 1104 -6.69 -9.30 39.01
C ASN A 1104 -7.01 -8.48 40.27
N ALA A 1105 -6.45 -7.27 40.39
CA ALA A 1105 -6.64 -6.41 41.56
C ALA A 1105 -8.09 -5.95 41.83
N TYR A 1106 -9.06 -6.35 41.00
CA TYR A 1106 -10.49 -6.04 41.14
C TYR A 1106 -11.37 -7.28 41.32
N GLY A 1107 -10.82 -8.43 41.72
CA GLY A 1107 -11.56 -9.67 42.05
C GLY A 1107 -12.10 -10.40 40.82
N CYS A 1108 -11.55 -10.10 39.65
CA CYS A 1108 -11.94 -10.74 38.41
C CYS A 1108 -10.86 -11.70 37.95
N ALA A 1109 -11.22 -12.94 37.64
CA ALA A 1109 -10.30 -13.94 37.07
C ALA A 1109 -9.42 -13.34 35.94
N MET A 1110 -8.10 -13.37 36.14
CA MET A 1110 -7.10 -13.07 35.14
C MET A 1110 -7.16 -14.15 34.06
N PRO A 1111 -7.32 -13.75 32.78
CA PRO A 1111 -7.31 -14.71 31.69
C PRO A 1111 -5.94 -15.39 31.59
N ILE A 1112 -5.93 -16.72 31.49
CA ILE A 1112 -4.71 -17.54 31.33
C ILE A 1112 -4.05 -17.29 29.96
N THR A 1113 -4.73 -16.59 29.06
CA THR A 1113 -4.28 -16.37 27.69
C THR A 1113 -4.66 -14.97 27.20
N THR A 1114 -3.65 -14.26 26.68
CA THR A 1114 -3.79 -12.97 25.98
C THR A 1114 -3.80 -13.15 24.46
N LYS A 1115 -3.77 -14.40 23.98
CA LYS A 1115 -3.68 -14.75 22.57
C LYS A 1115 -4.88 -15.61 22.17
N PHE A 1116 -5.77 -15.02 21.38
CA PHE A 1116 -6.82 -15.74 20.67
C PHE A 1116 -6.18 -16.54 19.53
N ASP A 1117 -6.64 -17.77 19.30
CA ASP A 1117 -6.42 -18.44 18.02
C ASP A 1117 -7.77 -18.57 17.34
N ILE A 1118 -7.79 -18.19 16.06
CA ILE A 1118 -8.84 -18.55 15.13
C ILE A 1118 -8.06 -19.23 14.01
N LYS A 1119 -7.81 -20.51 14.22
CA LYS A 1119 -7.02 -21.33 13.33
C LYS A 1119 -7.69 -22.69 13.32
N PRO A 1120 -8.74 -22.88 12.51
CA PRO A 1120 -9.36 -24.17 12.42
C PRO A 1120 -8.30 -25.17 11.91
N ASP A 1121 -7.87 -26.06 12.79
CA ASP A 1121 -6.97 -27.16 12.46
C ASP A 1121 -7.79 -28.31 11.90
N PHE A 1122 -8.03 -28.25 10.59
CA PHE A 1122 -8.80 -29.25 9.87
C PHE A 1122 -8.07 -30.59 9.70
N ASN A 1123 -6.82 -30.73 10.17
CA ASN A 1123 -6.03 -31.96 9.98
C ASN A 1123 -6.53 -33.14 10.83
N THR A 1124 -7.44 -32.91 11.77
CA THR A 1124 -7.99 -33.94 12.66
C THR A 1124 -9.49 -34.19 12.49
N MET A 1125 -10.14 -33.47 11.57
CA MET A 1125 -11.58 -33.56 11.36
C MET A 1125 -11.92 -34.74 10.43
N ASP A 1126 -12.87 -35.60 10.82
CA ASP A 1126 -13.32 -36.72 9.99
C ASP A 1126 -14.23 -36.22 8.87
N LEU A 1127 -13.60 -35.96 7.72
CA LEU A 1127 -14.18 -35.37 6.52
C LEU A 1127 -15.09 -36.33 5.73
N ASN A 1128 -15.28 -37.58 6.18
CA ASN A 1128 -16.14 -38.55 5.50
C ASN A 1128 -17.65 -38.31 5.68
N SER A 1129 -18.04 -37.29 6.45
CA SER A 1129 -19.45 -36.98 6.74
C SER A 1129 -19.97 -35.69 6.07
N ALA A 1130 -19.14 -34.95 5.33
CA ALA A 1130 -19.49 -33.65 4.76
C ALA A 1130 -19.73 -33.72 3.23
N ASN A 1131 -20.99 -33.58 2.81
CA ASN A 1131 -21.42 -33.77 1.41
C ASN A 1131 -21.14 -32.56 0.49
N ASN A 1132 -20.39 -32.85 -0.59
CA ASN A 1132 -20.32 -32.28 -1.96
C ASN A 1132 -20.53 -30.79 -2.24
N THR A 1133 -19.98 -29.90 -1.42
CA THR A 1133 -19.36 -28.63 -1.87
C THR A 1133 -18.64 -28.05 -0.65
N PHE A 1134 -17.34 -28.32 -0.52
CA PHE A 1134 -16.53 -27.72 0.53
C PHE A 1134 -15.11 -27.53 0.02
N SER A 1135 -14.77 -26.28 -0.33
CA SER A 1135 -13.39 -25.87 -0.61
C SER A 1135 -12.79 -25.27 0.65
N ILE A 1136 -11.73 -25.91 1.16
CA ILE A 1136 -10.89 -25.43 2.26
C ILE A 1136 -9.72 -24.66 1.65
N GLY A 1137 -9.67 -23.36 1.95
CA GLY A 1137 -8.56 -22.49 1.56
C GLY A 1137 -8.99 -21.04 1.51
N ILE A 1138 -9.12 -20.37 2.66
CA ILE A 1138 -9.21 -18.90 2.69
C ILE A 1138 -8.61 -18.33 3.95
N SER A 1139 -7.71 -17.37 3.79
CA SER A 1139 -7.56 -16.29 4.76
C SER A 1139 -8.89 -15.52 4.83
N GLY A 1140 -9.45 -15.32 6.03
CA GLY A 1140 -10.59 -14.42 6.21
C GLY A 1140 -11.87 -15.03 6.78
N THR A 1141 -11.87 -16.17 7.47
CA THR A 1141 -13.05 -16.52 8.27
C THR A 1141 -13.09 -15.67 9.54
N GLY A 1142 -14.26 -15.08 9.81
CA GLY A 1142 -14.70 -14.74 11.17
C GLY A 1142 -13.75 -13.96 12.06
N LYS A 1143 -13.63 -12.63 11.92
CA LYS A 1143 -13.05 -11.82 13.01
C LYS A 1143 -14.09 -11.69 14.14
N ILE A 1144 -13.89 -12.42 15.22
CA ILE A 1144 -14.65 -12.23 16.46
C ILE A 1144 -13.99 -11.11 17.24
N THR A 1145 -14.58 -9.94 17.17
CA THR A 1145 -14.20 -8.75 17.94
C THR A 1145 -15.13 -8.62 19.12
N PHE A 1146 -14.59 -8.68 20.32
CA PHE A 1146 -15.40 -8.52 21.50
C PHE A 1146 -15.29 -7.11 22.06
N SER A 1147 -16.36 -6.67 22.72
CA SER A 1147 -16.39 -5.39 23.40
C SER A 1147 -16.40 -5.66 24.91
N ASN A 1148 -15.36 -5.24 25.63
CA ASN A 1148 -15.26 -5.34 27.10
C ASN A 1148 -15.24 -6.79 27.70
N ILE A 1149 -14.49 -7.75 27.13
CA ILE A 1149 -14.41 -9.14 27.68
C ILE A 1149 -13.71 -9.21 29.05
N LYS A 1150 -14.21 -10.06 29.96
CA LYS A 1150 -13.41 -10.79 30.96
C LYS A 1150 -13.66 -12.30 30.84
N LEU A 1151 -12.61 -13.10 30.64
CA LEU A 1151 -12.70 -14.56 30.45
C LEU A 1151 -12.71 -15.26 31.83
N ALA A 1152 -13.69 -16.11 32.12
CA ALA A 1152 -13.73 -16.86 33.39
C ALA A 1152 -12.99 -18.20 33.28
N TYR A 1153 -12.13 -18.49 34.25
CA TYR A 1153 -11.21 -19.64 34.31
C TYR A 1153 -11.94 -20.99 34.40
N ALA A 1154 -11.47 -21.98 33.63
CA ALA A 1154 -11.85 -23.39 33.76
C ALA A 1154 -10.65 -24.19 34.32
N PRO A 1155 -10.74 -24.77 35.53
CA PRO A 1155 -9.66 -25.57 36.08
C PRO A 1155 -9.54 -26.85 35.25
N ASN A 1156 -8.34 -27.13 34.76
CA ASN A 1156 -7.92 -28.38 34.09
C ASN A 1156 -7.90 -28.41 32.54
N ARG A 1157 -7.40 -27.36 31.87
CA ARG A 1157 -6.81 -27.53 30.53
C ARG A 1157 -5.50 -26.74 30.37
N THR A 1158 -4.48 -27.42 29.85
CA THR A 1158 -3.11 -26.93 29.60
C THR A 1158 -2.99 -26.21 28.26
N GLU A 1159 -4.01 -25.46 27.86
CA GLU A 1159 -4.01 -24.74 26.58
C GLU A 1159 -3.67 -23.27 26.83
N THR A 1160 -2.58 -22.82 26.22
CA THR A 1160 -2.06 -21.45 26.32
C THR A 1160 -2.82 -20.45 25.43
N ARG A 1161 -3.88 -20.89 24.74
CA ARG A 1161 -4.65 -20.13 23.74
C ARG A 1161 -6.14 -20.45 23.86
N LEU A 1162 -6.99 -19.42 23.74
CA LEU A 1162 -8.45 -19.56 23.74
C LEU A 1162 -8.90 -19.98 22.34
N ASP A 1163 -9.37 -21.22 22.20
CA ASP A 1163 -9.91 -21.77 20.95
C ASP A 1163 -11.42 -21.48 20.86
N LEU A 1164 -11.80 -20.64 19.90
CA LEU A 1164 -13.19 -20.30 19.58
C LEU A 1164 -13.72 -21.06 18.35
N ASP A 1165 -12.85 -21.79 17.66
CA ASP A 1165 -13.17 -22.55 16.45
C ASP A 1165 -14.07 -23.74 16.78
N SER A 1166 -13.84 -24.37 17.93
CA SER A 1166 -14.69 -25.47 18.45
C SER A 1166 -16.13 -25.06 18.82
N ALA A 1167 -16.38 -23.77 18.96
CA ALA A 1167 -17.66 -23.18 19.36
C ALA A 1167 -18.48 -22.63 18.19
N ILE A 1168 -17.88 -22.47 17.01
CA ILE A 1168 -18.53 -21.92 15.82
C ILE A 1168 -18.57 -22.98 14.73
N ASN A 1169 -19.78 -23.39 14.36
CA ASN A 1169 -19.98 -24.38 13.33
C ASN A 1169 -20.55 -23.73 12.07
N ILE A 1170 -19.79 -23.81 10.98
CA ILE A 1170 -20.13 -23.22 9.70
C ILE A 1170 -20.47 -24.35 8.73
N THR A 1171 -21.72 -24.40 8.30
CA THR A 1171 -22.23 -25.38 7.33
C THR A 1171 -22.88 -24.67 6.16
N ARG A 1172 -23.19 -25.39 5.07
CA ARG A 1172 -23.79 -24.81 3.87
C ARG A 1172 -25.14 -24.16 4.21
N GLY A 1173 -25.17 -22.84 4.28
CA GLY A 1173 -26.37 -22.04 4.53
C GLY A 1173 -26.72 -21.78 6.01
N SER A 1174 -25.85 -22.09 6.98
CA SER A 1174 -26.06 -21.67 8.37
C SER A 1174 -24.77 -21.48 9.16
N VAL A 1175 -24.74 -20.44 9.97
CA VAL A 1175 -23.72 -20.20 11.00
C VAL A 1175 -24.38 -20.48 12.33
N THR A 1176 -23.92 -21.52 13.01
CA THR A 1176 -24.42 -21.90 14.32
C THR A 1176 -23.34 -21.70 15.37
N VAL A 1177 -23.64 -20.94 16.41
CA VAL A 1177 -22.78 -20.84 17.60
C VAL A 1177 -23.23 -21.91 18.58
N ASN A 1178 -22.35 -22.87 18.89
CA ASN A 1178 -22.58 -23.90 19.91
C ASN A 1178 -22.10 -23.36 21.26
N THR A 1179 -23.03 -22.86 22.05
CA THR A 1179 -22.73 -22.21 23.33
C THR A 1179 -22.28 -23.19 24.40
N ALA A 1180 -22.53 -24.49 24.25
CA ALA A 1180 -22.07 -25.53 25.18
C ALA A 1180 -20.56 -25.83 25.06
N ASN A 1181 -19.99 -25.59 23.88
CA ASN A 1181 -18.54 -25.74 23.61
C ASN A 1181 -17.80 -24.39 23.62
N ALA A 1182 -18.54 -23.27 23.71
CA ALA A 1182 -17.95 -21.95 23.83
C ALA A 1182 -17.28 -21.78 25.20
N PRO A 1183 -16.07 -21.20 25.27
CA PRO A 1183 -15.51 -20.81 26.55
C PRO A 1183 -16.45 -19.84 27.28
N ALA A 1184 -16.35 -19.75 28.61
CA ALA A 1184 -17.21 -18.87 29.40
C ALA A 1184 -16.84 -17.39 29.16
N LEU A 1185 -17.55 -16.76 28.24
CA LEU A 1185 -17.39 -15.35 27.85
C LEU A 1185 -18.48 -14.52 28.54
N ASN A 1186 -18.11 -13.43 29.20
CA ASN A 1186 -19.05 -12.63 30.00
C ASN A 1186 -19.54 -11.34 29.30
N ALA A 1187 -19.26 -11.17 28.01
CA ALA A 1187 -19.50 -9.93 27.29
C ALA A 1187 -19.98 -10.17 25.85
N PRO A 1188 -20.66 -9.19 25.23
CA PRO A 1188 -21.05 -9.22 23.82
C PRO A 1188 -19.87 -9.42 22.87
N ALA A 1189 -20.09 -10.18 21.80
CA ALA A 1189 -19.14 -10.31 20.70
C ALA A 1189 -19.73 -9.85 19.39
N THR A 1190 -18.91 -9.20 18.58
CA THR A 1190 -19.18 -8.89 17.18
C THR A 1190 -18.43 -9.90 16.33
N ILE A 1191 -19.17 -10.72 15.61
CA ILE A 1191 -18.64 -11.74 14.72
C ILE A 1191 -18.69 -11.20 13.30
N THR A 1192 -17.53 -11.08 12.68
CA THR A 1192 -17.41 -10.65 11.27
C THR A 1192 -16.96 -11.81 10.42
N LEU A 1193 -17.88 -12.50 9.78
CA LEU A 1193 -17.52 -13.58 8.87
C LEU A 1193 -17.33 -13.01 7.47
N TYR A 1194 -16.12 -13.12 6.94
CA TYR A 1194 -15.85 -12.79 5.54
C TYR A 1194 -16.04 -14.03 4.66
N ASN A 1195 -16.21 -13.81 3.37
CA ASN A 1195 -16.46 -14.83 2.35
C ASN A 1195 -17.72 -15.70 2.60
N ILE A 1196 -18.78 -15.14 3.18
CA ILE A 1196 -20.11 -15.75 3.32
C ILE A 1196 -21.00 -15.40 2.12
N SER A 1197 -21.38 -16.41 1.33
CA SER A 1197 -22.26 -16.30 0.15
C SER A 1197 -23.70 -16.80 0.44
N MET A 1198 -24.45 -16.13 1.32
CA MET A 1198 -25.83 -16.49 1.67
C MET A 1198 -26.80 -15.34 1.39
N GLN A 1199 -27.85 -15.52 0.60
CA GLN A 1199 -28.74 -14.39 0.24
C GLN A 1199 -29.62 -13.83 1.36
N ASN A 1200 -29.71 -14.49 2.52
CA ASN A 1200 -30.45 -14.01 3.70
C ASN A 1200 -29.91 -14.70 4.97
N PRO A 1201 -28.74 -14.30 5.47
CA PRO A 1201 -28.10 -15.02 6.56
C PRO A 1201 -28.93 -14.88 7.84
N LYS A 1202 -29.28 -16.01 8.47
CA LYS A 1202 -29.91 -16.05 9.79
C LYS A 1202 -28.90 -16.58 10.80
N ILE A 1203 -28.73 -15.87 11.91
CA ILE A 1203 -27.84 -16.31 12.98
C ILE A 1203 -28.59 -17.30 13.86
N LYS A 1204 -27.99 -18.48 14.10
CA LYS A 1204 -28.56 -19.49 14.99
C LYS A 1204 -27.66 -19.71 16.21
N ALA A 1205 -28.27 -19.77 17.39
CA ALA A 1205 -27.63 -20.19 18.64
C ALA A 1205 -28.14 -21.59 18.99
N ASP A 1206 -27.24 -22.55 19.14
CA ASP A 1206 -27.56 -23.96 19.45
C ASP A 1206 -28.61 -24.57 18.51
N GLY A 1207 -28.53 -24.24 17.23
CA GLY A 1207 -29.42 -24.74 16.16
C GLY A 1207 -30.76 -24.00 16.00
N ASN A 1208 -31.11 -23.09 16.92
CA ASN A 1208 -32.33 -22.27 16.89
C ASN A 1208 -32.03 -20.82 16.46
N THR A 1209 -32.98 -20.10 15.84
CA THR A 1209 -32.77 -18.70 15.43
C THR A 1209 -32.42 -17.83 16.64
N CYS A 1210 -31.25 -17.18 16.61
CA CYS A 1210 -30.78 -16.29 17.67
C CYS A 1210 -31.50 -14.94 17.57
N THR A 1211 -32.58 -14.78 18.35
CA THR A 1211 -33.36 -13.52 18.37
C THR A 1211 -32.65 -12.38 19.10
N ALA A 1212 -31.64 -12.69 19.91
CA ALA A 1212 -30.79 -11.69 20.56
C ALA A 1212 -29.65 -11.21 19.64
N CYS A 1213 -29.32 -11.94 18.58
CA CYS A 1213 -28.23 -11.59 17.68
C CYS A 1213 -28.70 -10.54 16.67
N THR A 1214 -27.87 -9.54 16.36
CA THR A 1214 -28.23 -8.46 15.42
C THR A 1214 -27.23 -8.40 14.28
N ILE A 1215 -27.69 -8.51 13.03
CA ILE A 1215 -26.83 -8.33 11.85
C ILE A 1215 -26.61 -6.83 11.66
N GLN A 1216 -25.36 -6.40 11.83
CA GLN A 1216 -24.94 -5.01 11.71
C GLN A 1216 -24.66 -4.61 10.26
N SER A 1217 -24.11 -5.53 9.47
CA SER A 1217 -23.96 -5.35 8.03
C SER A 1217 -23.85 -6.70 7.32
N TYR A 1218 -24.31 -6.76 6.08
CA TYR A 1218 -24.05 -7.91 5.20
C TYR A 1218 -23.87 -7.42 3.76
N GLY A 1219 -22.66 -7.56 3.22
CA GLY A 1219 -22.31 -7.10 1.87
C GLY A 1219 -20.88 -7.50 1.49
N SER A 1220 -20.60 -7.66 0.19
CA SER A 1220 -19.27 -8.04 -0.33
C SER A 1220 -18.74 -9.34 0.31
N GLY A 1221 -19.62 -10.33 0.51
CA GLY A 1221 -19.28 -11.59 1.17
C GLY A 1221 -18.97 -11.44 2.66
N THR A 1222 -19.17 -10.28 3.28
CA THR A 1222 -18.85 -10.04 4.69
C THR A 1222 -20.13 -9.79 5.47
N ILE A 1223 -20.40 -10.65 6.45
CA ILE A 1223 -21.47 -10.46 7.43
C ILE A 1223 -20.86 -10.07 8.77
N ILE A 1224 -21.30 -8.93 9.30
CA ILE A 1224 -20.99 -8.47 10.65
C ILE A 1224 -22.26 -8.61 11.48
N PHE A 1225 -22.21 -9.35 12.57
CA PHE A 1225 -23.35 -9.47 13.48
C PHE A 1225 -22.90 -9.53 14.94
N THR A 1226 -23.70 -8.99 15.84
CA THR A 1226 -23.45 -9.03 17.28
C THR A 1226 -24.19 -10.19 17.94
N VAL A 1227 -23.53 -10.81 18.92
CA VAL A 1227 -24.06 -11.81 19.83
C VAL A 1227 -23.95 -11.20 21.23
N PRO A 1228 -25.05 -10.68 21.82
CA PRO A 1228 -24.95 -9.84 23.01
C PRO A 1228 -24.64 -10.59 24.30
N ASN A 1229 -24.96 -11.89 24.42
CA ASN A 1229 -24.65 -12.69 25.60
C ASN A 1229 -24.22 -14.11 25.18
N PHE A 1230 -22.99 -14.51 25.51
CA PHE A 1230 -22.64 -15.94 25.62
C PHE A 1230 -23.12 -16.38 27.01
N ASN A 1231 -24.21 -17.13 27.09
CA ASN A 1231 -24.69 -17.58 28.39
C ASN A 1231 -23.70 -18.56 29.02
N LEU A 1232 -23.35 -18.35 30.28
CA LEU A 1232 -22.72 -19.36 31.13
C LEU A 1232 -23.56 -20.65 31.06
N PRO A 1233 -22.96 -21.83 30.80
CA PRO A 1233 -23.69 -23.07 30.91
C PRO A 1233 -24.23 -23.18 32.34
N LYS A 1234 -25.54 -23.37 32.50
CA LYS A 1234 -26.10 -23.84 33.77
C LYS A 1234 -25.37 -25.13 34.13
N MET A 1235 -24.60 -25.12 35.22
CA MET A 1235 -24.13 -26.35 35.84
C MET A 1235 -25.36 -27.18 36.21
N GLN A 1236 -25.66 -28.19 35.39
CA GLN A 1236 -26.52 -29.28 35.79
C GLN A 1236 -25.65 -30.18 36.68
N MET A 1237 -25.91 -30.13 37.99
CA MET A 1237 -25.25 -31.02 38.95
C MET A 1237 -25.60 -32.47 38.60
N PRO A 1238 -24.61 -33.39 38.53
CA PRO A 1238 -24.89 -34.81 38.70
C PRO A 1238 -25.30 -35.06 40.16
N ALA A 1239 -26.26 -35.96 40.36
CA ALA A 1239 -26.74 -36.41 41.67
C ALA A 1239 -25.66 -37.06 42.53
#